data_AF-A0A7W7PD41-F1
#
_entry.id   AF-A0A7W7PD41-F1
#
_cell.length_a   1.000
_cell.length_b   1.000
_cell.length_c   1.000
_cell.angle_alpha   90.00
_cell.angle_beta   90.00
_cell.angle_gamma   90.00
#
_symmetry.space_group_name_H-M   'P 1'
#
loop_
_entity.id
_entity.type
_entity.pdbx_description
1 polymer ?
#
loop_
_entity_poly.entity_id
_entity_poly.type
_entity_poly.pdbx_seq_one_letter_code
_entity_poly.pdbx_strand_id
1 'polypeptide(L)'
;MGAARHTWWRWLALTVVAVAVAVTIAVRAGTGEVDPGGLAVGLASLMLAIVGLHQATRSQAWQDTDTAGLADRLSVDIRKREEEARQRLLGGSDRTINVEFTFLPSPAHHATGAAPHGTLEEAATYYRTLRPGRLVITGAPGAGKTVLALHLMLLLLADRAPGGPVPVRLSLSTFDPSRNKLEDWLAEHLARTYRLRPAAAAALVAARLVLPVLDGLDEMDASETPGHGSRAAAALEAMNTYLHGISKGQLVLTCRSTPYVALGDAGLWAQDASRIDIAPVSLAATEAFVTARARNPARWEPVLNALHAALASPLARGLSTPWRLTVALAVYDERHPDGSWVRDPVDLLEPTLRTPEQIRDHLLNLYILTASSTGGTTAPYTRLQVRTWLTVLARYLHTNTTSAGEVAGRRLSGTDLVLHELWPLTGHRRARTVHVLLTIAVWATADLPAALLDSWDVYATNVTLMVVGSLLIGIPPWPTPSRLERETARIPAGRRQFVNGLVGGLFWGVLVVVVDMGNVVGLVIGLVYGLVVGLAGGAMVGVGLAGVLSDTPEVRRSHGNASPRGMVRDDLVTGFATGLVVGLGFVPFYWFALGPVLALGAVLIYMLLFGLGGGRALAILYNRLFRCGYRGALDSLFRPWRAFGPLFRTGAGPALGAAGVRYTAFLLCTRPWWSNQPLPWRLGRFLDWCCDMGLTRTAGIAYQFRHRELQDFLTRGHIHHDPPNHPASAQIPRP
;
A
#
# COMPACT_ATOMS: atom_id res chain seq x y z
N MET A 1 17.96 23.86 1.33
CA MET A 1 18.15 23.66 -0.13
C MET A 1 19.58 23.88 -0.66
N GLY A 2 20.54 24.40 0.13
CA GLY A 2 21.91 24.70 -0.34
C GLY A 2 22.85 23.49 -0.56
N ALA A 3 22.76 22.45 0.28
CA ALA A 3 23.64 21.27 0.19
C ALA A 3 23.39 20.37 -1.05
N ALA A 4 22.17 20.44 -1.62
CA ALA A 4 21.74 19.62 -2.76
C ALA A 4 22.20 20.16 -4.13
N ARG A 5 22.49 21.47 -4.23
CA ARG A 5 23.08 22.09 -5.43
C ARG A 5 24.56 21.74 -5.56
N HIS A 6 25.30 21.73 -4.44
CA HIS A 6 26.73 21.46 -4.43
C HIS A 6 27.11 20.03 -4.82
N THR A 7 26.29 19.05 -4.45
CA THR A 7 26.52 17.64 -4.82
C THR A 7 26.32 17.41 -6.32
N TRP A 8 25.29 18.00 -6.93
CA TRP A 8 25.06 17.88 -8.38
C TRP A 8 26.21 18.46 -9.22
N TRP A 9 26.69 19.66 -8.87
CA TRP A 9 27.83 20.27 -9.56
C TRP A 9 29.14 19.48 -9.38
N ARG A 10 29.36 18.89 -8.19
CA ARG A 10 30.52 18.02 -7.94
C ARG A 10 30.48 16.74 -8.77
N TRP A 11 29.32 16.10 -8.89
CA TRP A 11 29.17 14.88 -9.72
C TRP A 11 29.25 15.19 -11.21
N LEU A 12 28.69 16.31 -11.67
CA LEU A 12 28.85 16.78 -13.05
C LEU A 12 30.33 17.02 -13.38
N ALA A 13 31.06 17.71 -12.50
CA ALA A 13 32.48 17.94 -12.65
C ALA A 13 33.29 16.63 -12.66
N LEU A 14 32.97 15.69 -11.77
CA LEU A 14 33.59 14.35 -11.75
C LEU A 14 33.35 13.55 -13.03
N THR A 15 32.15 13.66 -13.59
CA THR A 15 31.79 12.95 -14.84
C THR A 15 32.52 13.58 -16.03
N VAL A 16 32.59 14.91 -16.10
CA VAL A 16 33.37 15.63 -17.12
C VAL A 16 34.86 15.29 -17.01
N VAL A 17 35.41 15.24 -15.80
CA VAL A 17 36.81 14.86 -15.56
C VAL A 17 37.03 13.39 -15.92
N ALA A 18 36.14 12.47 -15.57
CA ALA A 18 36.27 11.06 -15.93
C ALA A 18 36.20 10.83 -17.44
N VAL A 19 35.30 11.53 -18.14
CA VAL A 19 35.22 11.52 -19.61
C VAL A 19 36.47 12.12 -20.23
N ALA A 20 36.96 13.26 -19.72
CA ALA A 20 38.19 13.88 -20.20
C ALA A 20 39.41 12.96 -19.98
N VAL A 21 39.51 12.31 -18.82
CA VAL A 21 40.58 11.35 -18.51
C VAL A 21 40.48 10.12 -19.42
N ALA A 22 39.29 9.56 -19.63
CA ALA A 22 39.07 8.46 -20.55
C ALA A 22 39.46 8.81 -21.99
N VAL A 23 39.11 10.02 -22.45
CA VAL A 23 39.50 10.55 -23.77
C VAL A 23 41.01 10.75 -23.85
N THR A 24 41.64 11.30 -22.81
CA THR A 24 43.10 11.53 -22.79
C THR A 24 43.88 10.22 -22.78
N ILE A 25 43.38 9.20 -22.08
CA ILE A 25 43.95 7.85 -22.05
C ILE A 25 43.76 7.15 -23.40
N ALA A 26 42.59 7.27 -24.03
CA ALA A 26 42.33 6.73 -25.37
C ALA A 26 43.25 7.36 -26.43
N VAL A 27 43.44 8.67 -26.38
CA VAL A 27 44.36 9.40 -27.28
C VAL A 27 45.83 9.02 -27.04
N ARG A 28 46.26 8.84 -25.78
CA ARG A 28 47.63 8.43 -25.45
C ARG A 28 47.93 6.95 -25.72
N ALA A 29 46.91 6.09 -25.72
CA ALA A 29 47.06 4.65 -25.98
C ALA A 29 47.27 4.30 -27.46
N GLY A 30 47.28 5.29 -28.37
CA GLY A 30 47.59 5.08 -29.79
C GLY A 30 46.55 4.24 -30.54
N THR A 31 45.31 4.18 -30.05
CA THR A 31 44.23 3.46 -30.73
C THR A 31 43.78 4.27 -31.95
N GLY A 32 44.11 3.78 -33.14
CA GLY A 32 43.54 4.28 -34.39
C GLY A 32 42.00 4.21 -34.37
N GLU A 33 41.39 5.25 -34.96
CA GLU A 33 39.96 5.40 -35.24
C GLU A 33 39.01 5.43 -34.04
N VAL A 34 39.13 6.47 -33.20
CA VAL A 34 37.94 7.02 -32.55
C VAL A 34 37.35 8.05 -33.50
N ASP A 35 36.21 7.75 -34.15
CA ASP A 35 35.52 8.68 -35.06
C ASP A 35 35.18 9.99 -34.32
N PRO A 36 35.80 11.12 -34.69
CA PRO A 36 35.57 12.41 -34.06
C PRO A 36 34.10 12.84 -34.15
N GLY A 37 33.38 12.39 -35.20
CA GLY A 37 31.97 12.66 -35.40
C GLY A 37 31.09 12.04 -34.31
N GLY A 38 31.33 10.78 -33.97
CA GLY A 38 30.59 10.08 -32.91
C GLY A 38 30.74 10.73 -31.53
N LEU A 39 31.95 11.22 -31.22
CA LEU A 39 32.23 11.89 -29.94
C LEU A 39 31.55 13.27 -29.85
N ALA A 40 31.53 14.02 -30.95
CA ALA A 40 30.82 15.30 -31.04
C ALA A 40 29.30 15.11 -30.91
N VAL A 41 28.73 14.09 -31.57
CA VAL A 41 27.30 13.77 -31.48
C VAL A 41 26.92 13.32 -30.07
N GLY A 42 27.77 12.52 -29.41
CA GLY A 42 27.56 12.09 -28.02
C GLY A 42 27.56 13.25 -27.02
N LEU A 43 28.52 14.18 -27.14
CA LEU A 43 28.60 15.38 -26.29
C LEU A 43 27.44 16.35 -26.56
N ALA A 44 27.06 16.56 -27.82
CA ALA A 44 25.92 17.39 -28.19
C ALA A 44 24.60 16.80 -27.65
N SER A 45 24.42 15.48 -27.76
CA SER A 45 23.24 14.78 -27.22
C SER A 45 23.17 14.86 -25.70
N LEU A 46 24.32 14.74 -25.01
CA LEU A 46 24.40 14.90 -23.56
C LEU A 46 24.06 16.34 -23.12
N MET A 47 24.58 17.34 -23.84
CA MET A 47 24.24 18.74 -23.59
C MET A 47 22.75 19.02 -23.81
N LEU A 48 22.17 18.56 -24.91
CA LEU A 48 20.73 18.69 -25.20
C LEU A 48 19.88 17.99 -24.14
N ALA A 49 20.28 16.80 -23.68
CA ALA A 49 19.61 16.10 -22.59
C ALA A 49 19.68 16.87 -21.26
N ILE A 50 20.83 17.48 -20.93
CA ILE A 50 21.00 18.31 -19.73
C ILE A 50 20.16 19.60 -19.82
N VAL A 51 20.12 20.26 -20.97
CA VAL A 51 19.31 21.46 -21.21
C VAL A 51 17.83 21.15 -21.16
N GLY A 52 17.38 20.06 -21.82
CA GLY A 52 16.00 19.59 -21.76
C GLY A 52 15.58 19.20 -20.34
N LEU A 53 16.48 18.57 -19.58
CA LEU A 53 16.28 18.28 -18.15
C LEU A 53 16.15 19.56 -17.31
N HIS A 54 16.97 20.58 -17.59
CA HIS A 54 16.94 21.86 -16.89
C HIS A 54 15.66 22.65 -17.21
N GLN A 55 15.25 22.73 -18.48
CA GLN A 55 14.00 23.37 -18.88
C GLN A 55 12.77 22.64 -18.33
N ALA A 56 12.78 21.30 -18.33
CA ALA A 56 11.71 20.50 -17.72
C ALA A 56 11.59 20.77 -16.22
N THR A 57 12.71 20.91 -15.49
CA THR A 57 12.65 21.23 -14.05
C THR A 57 12.20 22.67 -13.78
N ARG A 58 12.59 23.62 -14.63
CA ARG A 58 12.18 25.03 -14.48
C ARG A 58 10.70 25.26 -14.79
N SER A 59 10.21 24.76 -15.92
CA SER A 59 8.79 24.85 -16.28
C SER A 59 7.87 24.21 -15.23
N GLN A 60 8.32 23.09 -14.65
CA GLN A 60 7.60 22.38 -13.61
C GLN A 60 7.60 23.10 -12.26
N ALA A 61 8.68 23.80 -11.89
CA ALA A 61 8.72 24.62 -10.67
C ALA A 61 7.76 25.82 -10.73
N TRP A 62 7.51 26.36 -11.93
CA TRP A 62 6.56 27.46 -12.12
C TRP A 62 5.11 26.99 -11.90
N GLN A 63 4.76 25.77 -12.31
CA GLN A 63 3.45 25.17 -12.04
C GLN A 63 3.19 24.91 -10.55
N ASP A 64 4.24 24.72 -9.75
CA ASP A 64 4.13 24.49 -8.30
C ASP A 64 3.92 25.80 -7.50
N THR A 65 4.01 26.98 -8.16
CA THR A 65 3.87 28.30 -7.51
C THR A 65 2.41 28.78 -7.46
N ASP A 66 1.57 28.31 -8.38
CA ASP A 66 0.13 28.58 -8.38
C ASP A 66 -0.61 27.61 -7.44
N THR A 67 -0.56 27.89 -6.15
CA THR A 67 -1.23 27.09 -5.11
C THR A 67 -2.75 27.11 -5.24
N ALA A 68 -3.34 28.20 -5.77
CA ALA A 68 -4.77 28.32 -5.99
C ALA A 68 -5.25 27.38 -7.11
N GLY A 69 -4.60 27.42 -8.29
CA GLY A 69 -4.92 26.51 -9.39
C GLY A 69 -4.60 25.03 -9.09
N LEU A 70 -3.62 24.78 -8.21
CA LEU A 70 -3.36 23.43 -7.69
C LEU A 70 -4.48 22.96 -6.73
N ALA A 71 -4.96 23.83 -5.84
CA ALA A 71 -6.08 23.55 -4.95
C ALA A 71 -7.37 23.27 -5.74
N ASP A 72 -7.63 24.02 -6.81
CA ASP A 72 -8.80 23.80 -7.66
C ASP A 72 -8.77 22.42 -8.33
N ARG A 73 -7.63 22.00 -8.89
CA ARG A 73 -7.47 20.65 -9.44
C ARG A 73 -7.63 19.56 -8.38
N LEU A 74 -7.01 19.76 -7.21
CA LEU A 74 -7.12 18.82 -6.09
C LEU A 74 -8.58 18.66 -5.63
N SER A 75 -9.38 19.73 -5.66
CA SER A 75 -10.79 19.69 -5.25
C SER A 75 -11.64 18.77 -6.13
N VAL A 76 -11.37 18.73 -7.44
CA VAL A 76 -12.08 17.87 -8.39
C VAL A 76 -11.78 16.40 -8.13
N ASP A 77 -10.50 16.06 -7.93
CA ASP A 77 -10.05 14.70 -7.65
C ASP A 77 -10.62 14.20 -6.31
N ILE A 78 -10.62 15.05 -5.28
CA ILE A 78 -11.19 14.72 -3.97
C ILE A 78 -12.70 14.53 -4.07
N ARG A 79 -13.43 15.46 -4.71
CA ARG A 79 -14.88 15.36 -4.84
C ARG A 79 -15.29 14.03 -5.45
N LYS A 80 -14.69 13.66 -6.58
CA LYS A 80 -14.96 12.39 -7.25
C LYS A 80 -14.71 11.19 -6.32
N ARG A 81 -13.59 11.21 -5.59
CA ARG A 81 -13.21 10.11 -4.69
C ARG A 81 -14.13 9.99 -3.49
N GLU A 82 -14.54 11.10 -2.89
CA GLU A 82 -15.42 11.12 -1.72
C GLU A 82 -16.89 10.84 -2.09
N GLU A 83 -17.34 11.20 -3.30
CA GLU A 83 -18.64 10.78 -3.85
C GLU A 83 -18.70 9.26 -3.99
N GLU A 84 -17.66 8.64 -4.57
CA GLU A 84 -17.54 7.18 -4.66
C GLU A 84 -17.50 6.54 -3.25
N ALA A 85 -16.76 7.13 -2.31
CA ALA A 85 -16.69 6.63 -0.94
C ALA A 85 -18.05 6.70 -0.23
N ARG A 86 -18.81 7.78 -0.43
CA ARG A 86 -20.17 7.95 0.08
C ARG A 86 -21.12 6.89 -0.48
N GLN A 87 -21.13 6.68 -1.80
CA GLN A 87 -21.97 5.65 -2.42
C GLN A 87 -21.69 4.25 -1.88
N ARG A 88 -20.41 3.91 -1.64
CA ARG A 88 -20.01 2.64 -1.03
C ARG A 88 -20.50 2.49 0.40
N LEU A 89 -20.37 3.54 1.23
CA LEU A 89 -20.83 3.51 2.63
C LEU A 89 -22.35 3.31 2.74
N LEU A 90 -23.11 3.82 1.77
CA LEU A 90 -24.57 3.67 1.72
C LEU A 90 -25.03 2.36 1.07
N GLY A 91 -24.09 1.49 0.65
CA GLY A 91 -24.40 0.20 0.03
C GLY A 91 -25.17 0.34 -1.29
N GLY A 92 -24.87 1.36 -2.10
CA GLY A 92 -25.50 1.58 -3.40
C GLY A 92 -26.86 2.28 -3.36
N SER A 93 -27.35 2.68 -2.18
CA SER A 93 -28.51 3.56 -2.05
C SER A 93 -28.09 5.02 -1.94
N ASP A 94 -28.93 5.91 -2.45
CA ASP A 94 -28.76 7.37 -2.47
C ASP A 94 -29.27 8.07 -1.19
N ARG A 95 -30.12 7.41 -0.40
CA ARG A 95 -30.78 7.99 0.78
C ARG A 95 -30.03 7.73 2.09
N THR A 96 -29.79 8.79 2.84
CA THR A 96 -29.23 8.80 4.21
C THR A 96 -30.32 8.99 5.25
N ILE A 97 -30.10 8.51 6.47
CA ILE A 97 -30.87 8.95 7.64
C ILE A 97 -30.46 10.39 7.94
N ASN A 98 -31.42 11.32 8.01
CA ASN A 98 -31.14 12.66 8.51
C ASN A 98 -30.91 12.55 10.03
N VAL A 99 -29.67 12.77 10.47
CA VAL A 99 -29.30 12.71 11.89
C VAL A 99 -29.28 14.11 12.47
N GLU A 100 -29.87 14.26 13.64
CA GLU A 100 -29.80 15.49 14.43
C GLU A 100 -28.50 15.52 15.23
N PHE A 101 -27.97 16.72 15.46
CA PHE A 101 -26.86 16.93 16.37
C PHE A 101 -27.13 18.08 17.33
N THR A 102 -26.57 17.96 18.53
CA THR A 102 -26.67 18.98 19.57
C THR A 102 -25.29 19.58 19.82
N PHE A 103 -25.22 20.90 19.91
CA PHE A 103 -24.00 21.59 20.29
C PHE A 103 -23.67 21.34 21.76
N LEU A 104 -22.42 20.98 22.03
CA LEU A 104 -21.89 20.83 23.37
C LEU A 104 -20.79 21.87 23.59
N PRO A 105 -20.97 22.82 24.52
CA PRO A 105 -19.92 23.77 24.84
C PRO A 105 -18.69 23.06 25.41
N SER A 106 -17.50 23.37 24.89
CA SER A 106 -16.22 23.04 25.52
C SER A 106 -16.07 23.71 26.90
N PRO A 107 -15.13 23.31 27.76
CA PRO A 107 -14.93 23.98 29.06
C PRO A 107 -14.45 25.44 28.93
N ALA A 108 -13.63 25.73 27.93
CA ALA A 108 -13.14 27.08 27.58
C ALA A 108 -12.67 27.13 26.12
N HIS A 109 -12.38 28.34 25.61
CA HIS A 109 -11.93 28.58 24.22
C HIS A 109 -12.91 28.04 23.18
N HIS A 110 -14.06 28.70 23.04
CA HIS A 110 -15.10 28.28 22.09
C HIS A 110 -14.93 28.95 20.74
N ALA A 111 -15.27 28.23 19.67
CA ALA A 111 -15.59 28.88 18.41
C ALA A 111 -16.82 29.79 18.61
N THR A 112 -16.78 30.97 18.01
CA THR A 112 -17.93 31.89 17.96
C THR A 112 -18.85 31.51 16.78
N GLY A 113 -20.16 31.77 16.90
CA GLY A 113 -21.14 31.52 15.83
C GLY A 113 -21.78 30.12 15.81
N ALA A 114 -21.65 29.35 16.89
CA ALA A 114 -22.27 28.03 17.04
C ALA A 114 -23.77 28.13 17.41
N ALA A 115 -24.63 27.53 16.60
CA ALA A 115 -26.06 27.35 16.93
C ALA A 115 -26.23 26.18 17.93
N PRO A 116 -27.29 26.17 18.77
CA PRO A 116 -27.48 25.12 19.78
C PRO A 116 -27.84 23.74 19.20
N HIS A 117 -28.50 23.70 18.04
CA HIS A 117 -28.95 22.48 17.37
C HIS A 117 -28.77 22.60 15.86
N GLY A 118 -28.71 21.46 15.18
CA GLY A 118 -28.70 21.40 13.71
C GLY A 118 -28.89 19.98 13.19
N THR A 119 -29.06 19.87 11.87
CA THR A 119 -29.27 18.60 11.18
C THR A 119 -28.15 18.30 10.17
N LEU A 120 -28.03 17.05 9.73
CA LEU A 120 -27.07 16.62 8.71
C LEU A 120 -27.05 17.55 7.49
N GLU A 121 -28.22 17.98 7.02
CA GLU A 121 -28.38 18.85 5.84
C GLU A 121 -27.86 20.28 6.06
N GLU A 122 -27.92 20.77 7.31
CA GLU A 122 -27.48 22.12 7.69
C GLU A 122 -26.00 22.17 8.10
N ALA A 123 -25.30 21.03 8.11
CA ALA A 123 -23.95 20.91 8.64
C ALA A 123 -22.95 21.86 7.96
N ALA A 124 -23.07 22.10 6.65
CA ALA A 124 -22.19 23.02 5.93
C ALA A 124 -22.46 24.49 6.27
N THR A 125 -23.73 24.87 6.38
CA THR A 125 -24.14 26.21 6.82
C THR A 125 -23.63 26.46 8.24
N TYR A 126 -23.84 25.48 9.14
CA TYR A 126 -23.32 25.51 10.51
C TYR A 126 -21.80 25.69 10.54
N TYR A 127 -21.04 24.92 9.76
CA TYR A 127 -19.58 25.04 9.73
C TYR A 127 -19.13 26.43 9.25
N ARG A 128 -19.80 27.01 8.25
CA ARG A 128 -19.46 28.31 7.68
C ARG A 128 -19.70 29.48 8.64
N THR A 129 -20.56 29.35 9.65
CA THR A 129 -20.77 30.40 10.68
C THR A 129 -19.66 30.42 11.73
N LEU A 130 -18.91 29.34 11.90
CA LEU A 130 -17.88 29.22 12.93
C LEU A 130 -16.68 30.15 12.68
N ARG A 131 -16.20 30.79 13.75
CA ARG A 131 -14.94 31.56 13.76
C ARG A 131 -14.11 31.20 15.01
N PRO A 132 -12.91 30.59 14.85
CA PRO A 132 -12.37 30.00 13.62
C PRO A 132 -13.18 28.78 13.17
N GLY A 133 -13.01 28.36 11.91
CA GLY A 133 -13.70 27.19 11.33
C GLY A 133 -13.18 25.86 11.89
N ARG A 134 -13.41 25.58 13.17
CA ARG A 134 -13.01 24.34 13.83
C ARG A 134 -14.24 23.61 14.38
N LEU A 135 -14.43 22.37 13.95
CA LEU A 135 -15.57 21.55 14.32
C LEU A 135 -15.09 20.21 14.88
N VAL A 136 -15.64 19.80 16.01
CA VAL A 136 -15.48 18.45 16.56
C VAL A 136 -16.82 17.74 16.48
N ILE A 137 -16.84 16.59 15.82
CA ILE A 137 -18.01 15.74 15.65
C ILE A 137 -17.85 14.54 16.58
N THR A 138 -18.61 14.54 17.68
CA THR A 138 -18.73 13.40 18.59
C THR A 138 -20.02 12.61 18.36
N GLY A 139 -20.07 11.40 18.88
CA GLY A 139 -21.26 10.54 18.80
C GLY A 139 -20.94 9.10 19.13
N ALA A 140 -21.98 8.33 19.44
CA ALA A 140 -21.88 6.90 19.71
C ALA A 140 -21.24 6.11 18.54
N PRO A 141 -20.69 4.91 18.77
CA PRO A 141 -20.33 3.99 17.70
C PRO A 141 -21.54 3.78 16.76
N GLY A 142 -21.34 3.90 15.44
CA GLY A 142 -22.44 3.75 14.47
C GLY A 142 -23.36 4.95 14.30
N ALA A 143 -23.16 6.05 15.04
CA ALA A 143 -23.98 7.26 14.92
C ALA A 143 -23.88 7.97 13.56
N GLY A 144 -22.89 7.63 12.72
CA GLY A 144 -22.73 8.23 11.39
C GLY A 144 -21.72 9.38 11.32
N LYS A 145 -20.79 9.50 12.28
CA LYS A 145 -19.73 10.53 12.28
C LYS A 145 -18.99 10.68 10.95
N THR A 146 -18.51 9.57 10.38
CA THR A 146 -17.83 9.56 9.07
C THR A 146 -18.78 9.96 7.94
N VAL A 147 -20.06 9.57 8.00
CA VAL A 147 -21.08 9.96 6.99
C VAL A 147 -21.35 11.46 7.07
N LEU A 148 -21.49 12.02 8.27
CA LEU A 148 -21.65 13.46 8.50
C LEU A 148 -20.41 14.24 8.04
N ALA A 149 -19.20 13.78 8.37
CA ALA A 149 -17.97 14.39 7.90
C ALA A 149 -17.86 14.37 6.37
N LEU A 150 -18.16 13.25 5.72
CA LEU A 150 -18.19 13.13 4.27
C LEU A 150 -19.24 14.04 3.63
N HIS A 151 -20.44 14.08 4.18
CA HIS A 151 -21.52 14.93 3.69
C HIS A 151 -21.14 16.41 3.79
N LEU A 152 -20.61 16.83 4.93
CA LEU A 152 -20.05 18.17 5.13
C LEU A 152 -18.99 18.49 4.08
N MET A 153 -18.02 17.58 3.84
CA MET A 153 -16.99 17.80 2.84
C MET A 153 -17.56 18.03 1.43
N LEU A 154 -18.54 17.21 1.02
CA LEU A 154 -19.14 17.32 -0.31
C LEU A 154 -19.93 18.63 -0.47
N LEU A 155 -20.65 19.06 0.56
CA LEU A 155 -21.32 20.37 0.56
C LEU A 155 -20.33 21.54 0.55
N LEU A 156 -19.21 21.43 1.28
CA LEU A 156 -18.14 22.43 1.25
C LEU A 156 -17.44 22.49 -0.12
N LEU A 157 -17.27 21.35 -0.80
CA LEU A 157 -16.72 21.28 -2.15
C LEU A 157 -17.69 21.81 -3.21
N ALA A 158 -19.00 21.64 -3.02
CA ALA A 158 -20.02 22.09 -3.95
C ALA A 158 -20.06 23.63 -4.08
N ASP A 159 -20.01 24.35 -2.96
CA ASP A 159 -20.02 25.83 -2.95
C ASP A 159 -18.62 26.44 -2.71
N ARG A 160 -17.55 25.71 -3.03
CA ARG A 160 -16.18 26.19 -2.80
C ARG A 160 -15.87 27.36 -3.72
N ALA A 161 -15.39 28.48 -3.15
CA ALA A 161 -14.84 29.58 -3.93
C ALA A 161 -13.53 29.16 -4.64
N PRO A 162 -13.26 29.61 -5.88
CA PRO A 162 -11.99 29.36 -6.57
C PRO A 162 -10.79 29.77 -5.71
N GLY A 163 -9.76 28.92 -5.65
CA GLY A 163 -8.60 29.13 -4.77
C GLY A 163 -8.88 29.03 -3.27
N GLY A 164 -10.08 28.66 -2.83
CA GLY A 164 -10.41 28.46 -1.41
C GLY A 164 -9.84 27.16 -0.81
N PRO A 165 -9.97 26.95 0.51
CA PRO A 165 -9.54 25.72 1.16
C PRO A 165 -10.26 24.48 0.61
N VAL A 166 -9.51 23.39 0.45
CA VAL A 166 -10.01 22.10 -0.04
C VAL A 166 -10.10 21.15 1.15
N PRO A 167 -11.30 20.61 1.48
CA PRO A 167 -11.41 19.61 2.54
C PRO A 167 -10.73 18.31 2.12
N VAL A 168 -9.81 17.81 2.96
CA VAL A 168 -9.07 16.56 2.74
C VAL A 168 -9.34 15.65 3.92
N ARG A 169 -9.84 14.43 3.68
CA ARG A 169 -10.08 13.45 4.74
C ARG A 169 -8.84 12.61 5.01
N LEU A 170 -8.44 12.52 6.28
CA LEU A 170 -7.30 11.74 6.73
C LEU A 170 -7.66 10.88 7.95
N SER A 171 -7.11 9.67 8.02
CA SER A 171 -7.27 8.78 9.17
C SER A 171 -6.23 9.10 10.24
N LEU A 172 -6.67 9.52 11.43
CA LEU A 172 -5.79 9.85 12.55
C LEU A 172 -5.01 8.66 13.08
N SER A 173 -5.47 7.43 12.86
CA SER A 173 -4.74 6.21 13.22
C SER A 173 -3.30 6.18 12.67
N THR A 174 -3.09 6.78 11.50
CA THR A 174 -1.80 6.85 10.79
C THR A 174 -0.91 8.02 11.21
N PHE A 175 -1.43 8.96 12.01
CA PHE A 175 -0.66 10.08 12.51
C PHE A 175 0.17 9.65 13.73
N ASP A 176 1.46 9.97 13.71
CA ASP A 176 2.37 9.77 14.83
C ASP A 176 2.90 11.13 15.30
N PRO A 177 2.27 11.72 16.34
CA PRO A 177 2.68 13.03 16.87
C PRO A 177 4.12 13.05 17.41
N SER A 178 4.68 11.90 17.76
CA SER A 178 6.06 11.81 18.29
C SER A 178 7.13 11.94 17.20
N ARG A 179 6.76 11.62 15.96
CA ARG A 179 7.69 11.60 14.82
C ARG A 179 7.51 12.77 13.86
N ASN A 180 6.27 13.23 13.68
CA ASN A 180 5.94 14.22 12.65
C ASN A 180 5.05 15.34 13.21
N LYS A 181 5.30 16.57 12.74
CA LYS A 181 4.33 17.67 12.93
C LYS A 181 3.09 17.41 12.09
N LEU A 182 1.95 17.99 12.49
CA LEU A 182 0.69 17.85 11.78
C LEU A 182 0.82 18.30 10.31
N GLU A 183 1.51 19.40 10.06
CA GLU A 183 1.71 19.97 8.71
C GLU A 183 2.53 19.06 7.80
N ASP A 184 3.62 18.50 8.32
CA ASP A 184 4.49 17.57 7.59
C ASP A 184 3.72 16.29 7.24
N TRP A 185 2.92 15.77 8.18
CA TRP A 185 2.07 14.61 7.95
C TRP A 185 0.97 14.89 6.91
N LEU A 186 0.34 16.07 6.94
CA LEU A 186 -0.64 16.48 5.92
C LEU A 186 0.01 16.56 4.53
N ALA A 187 1.19 17.16 4.42
CA ALA A 187 1.92 17.27 3.16
C ALA A 187 2.36 15.89 2.63
N GLU A 188 2.83 15.01 3.51
CA GLU A 188 3.21 13.64 3.16
C GLU A 188 1.99 12.81 2.68
N HIS A 189 0.84 12.98 3.32
CA HIS A 189 -0.41 12.36 2.87
C HIS A 189 -0.81 12.85 1.48
N LEU A 190 -0.78 14.17 1.25
CA LEU A 190 -1.10 14.75 -0.06
C LEU A 190 -0.15 14.25 -1.17
N ALA A 191 1.14 14.17 -0.87
CA ALA A 191 2.13 13.66 -1.82
C ALA A 191 1.92 12.17 -2.15
N ARG A 192 1.62 11.34 -1.15
CA ARG A 192 1.42 9.89 -1.34
C ARG A 192 0.06 9.55 -1.98
N THR A 193 -1.01 10.16 -1.48
CA THR A 193 -2.39 9.75 -1.80
C THR A 193 -2.95 10.42 -3.04
N TYR A 194 -2.56 11.67 -3.30
CA TYR A 194 -2.99 12.47 -4.46
C TYR A 194 -1.85 12.68 -5.46
N ARG A 195 -0.72 11.98 -5.28
CA ARG A 195 0.45 12.00 -6.18
C ARG A 195 0.98 13.42 -6.44
N LEU A 196 0.80 14.32 -5.48
CA LEU A 196 1.36 15.67 -5.55
C LEU A 196 2.88 15.62 -5.32
N ARG A 197 3.61 16.56 -5.90
CA ARG A 197 5.03 16.70 -5.56
C ARG A 197 5.16 17.13 -4.11
N PRO A 198 6.19 16.67 -3.37
CA PRO A 198 6.39 17.07 -1.97
C PRO A 198 6.42 18.59 -1.75
N ALA A 199 7.05 19.34 -2.67
CA ALA A 199 7.11 20.80 -2.60
C ALA A 199 5.73 21.45 -2.80
N ALA A 200 4.95 20.96 -3.76
CA ALA A 200 3.60 21.46 -4.04
C ALA A 200 2.62 21.13 -2.89
N ALA A 201 2.71 19.91 -2.35
CA ALA A 201 1.93 19.49 -1.19
C ALA A 201 2.26 20.35 0.06
N ALA A 202 3.54 20.57 0.33
CA ALA A 202 3.97 21.45 1.40
C ALA A 202 3.50 22.90 1.20
N ALA A 203 3.53 23.41 -0.05
CA ALA A 203 3.04 24.74 -0.38
C ALA A 203 1.52 24.89 -0.13
N LEU A 204 0.69 23.89 -0.49
CA LEU A 204 -0.75 23.90 -0.21
C LEU A 204 -1.05 23.94 1.29
N VAL A 205 -0.34 23.12 2.08
CA VAL A 205 -0.50 23.06 3.54
C VAL A 205 -0.04 24.35 4.19
N ALA A 206 1.12 24.89 3.78
CA ALA A 206 1.65 26.15 4.28
C ALA A 206 0.73 27.34 3.94
N ALA A 207 0.16 27.36 2.73
CA ALA A 207 -0.81 28.35 2.28
C ALA A 207 -2.21 28.18 2.90
N ARG A 208 -2.44 27.13 3.70
CA ARG A 208 -3.69 26.87 4.42
C ARG A 208 -4.88 26.69 3.48
N LEU A 209 -4.59 26.21 2.27
CA LEU A 209 -5.57 25.82 1.26
C LEU A 209 -6.06 24.38 1.46
N VAL A 210 -5.67 23.75 2.57
CA VAL A 210 -6.08 22.41 2.95
C VAL A 210 -6.88 22.52 4.24
N LEU A 211 -8.15 22.12 4.18
CA LEU A 211 -9.01 21.94 5.36
C LEU A 211 -8.89 20.48 5.81
N PRO A 212 -8.13 20.17 6.87
CA PRO A 212 -7.98 18.80 7.33
C PRO A 212 -9.27 18.30 8.00
N VAL A 213 -9.82 17.22 7.48
CA VAL A 213 -10.92 16.44 8.08
C VAL A 213 -10.31 15.18 8.67
N LEU A 214 -10.06 15.25 9.97
CA LEU A 214 -9.32 14.28 10.77
C LEU A 214 -10.31 13.26 11.35
N ASP A 215 -10.33 12.06 10.77
CA ASP A 215 -11.28 11.00 11.12
C ASP A 215 -10.65 10.02 12.14
N GLY A 216 -11.35 9.76 13.24
CA GLY A 216 -11.06 8.66 14.17
C GLY A 216 -10.01 8.95 15.25
N LEU A 217 -10.16 10.02 16.04
CA LEU A 217 -9.26 10.25 17.20
C LEU A 217 -9.29 9.08 18.20
N ASP A 218 -10.45 8.45 18.39
CA ASP A 218 -10.64 7.27 19.24
C ASP A 218 -9.98 5.98 18.70
N GLU A 219 -9.40 6.02 17.49
CA GLU A 219 -8.70 4.89 16.88
C GLU A 219 -7.19 4.94 17.10
N MET A 220 -6.69 6.00 17.74
CA MET A 220 -5.25 6.17 18.03
C MET A 220 -4.78 5.30 19.19
N ASP A 221 -5.67 5.01 20.14
CA ASP A 221 -5.39 4.27 21.36
C ASP A 221 -6.44 3.17 21.57
N ALA A 222 -6.08 2.09 22.25
CA ALA A 222 -7.03 1.04 22.59
C ALA A 222 -7.94 1.40 23.76
N SER A 223 -7.48 2.26 24.67
CA SER A 223 -8.23 2.65 25.86
C SER A 223 -9.45 3.48 25.45
N GLU A 224 -10.62 3.14 25.99
CA GLU A 224 -11.82 3.97 25.86
C GLU A 224 -11.74 5.24 26.73
N THR A 225 -10.81 5.29 27.68
CA THR A 225 -10.53 6.44 28.54
C THR A 225 -9.05 6.83 28.42
N PRO A 226 -8.65 7.47 27.30
CA PRO A 226 -7.27 7.90 27.11
C PRO A 226 -6.93 9.09 28.01
N GLY A 227 -5.76 9.05 28.66
CA GLY A 227 -5.23 10.15 29.47
C GLY A 227 -4.15 10.97 28.77
N HIS A 228 -3.47 11.86 29.49
CA HIS A 228 -2.44 12.77 28.95
C HIS A 228 -1.30 12.10 28.17
N GLY A 229 -0.84 10.92 28.60
CA GLY A 229 0.24 10.20 27.92
C GLY A 229 -0.19 9.44 26.65
N SER A 230 -1.46 9.54 26.25
CA SER A 230 -2.01 8.83 25.09
C SER A 230 -1.60 9.49 23.77
N ARG A 231 -1.69 8.74 22.67
CA ARG A 231 -1.44 9.31 21.33
C ARG A 231 -2.53 10.28 20.92
N ALA A 232 -3.78 10.00 21.29
CA ALA A 232 -4.90 10.90 21.07
C ALA A 232 -4.69 12.25 21.76
N ALA A 233 -4.16 12.27 22.99
CA ALA A 233 -3.79 13.49 23.69
C ALA A 233 -2.71 14.28 22.93
N ALA A 234 -1.60 13.64 22.57
CA ALA A 234 -0.54 14.29 21.79
C ALA A 234 -1.01 14.80 20.42
N ALA A 235 -1.97 14.11 19.79
CA ALA A 235 -2.58 14.57 18.55
C ALA A 235 -3.46 15.81 18.75
N LEU A 236 -4.27 15.86 19.82
CA LEU A 236 -5.03 17.07 20.17
C LEU A 236 -4.11 18.27 20.44
N GLU A 237 -2.99 18.06 21.12
CA GLU A 237 -1.99 19.11 21.33
C GLU A 237 -1.38 19.59 20.00
N ALA A 238 -1.02 18.67 19.09
CA ALA A 238 -0.56 19.01 17.75
C ALA A 238 -1.62 19.80 16.95
N MET A 239 -2.91 19.50 17.14
CA MET A 239 -4.00 20.27 16.54
C MET A 239 -4.15 21.65 17.20
N ASN A 240 -3.93 21.77 18.51
CA ASN A 240 -4.02 23.05 19.22
C ASN A 240 -2.88 24.00 18.86
N THR A 241 -1.73 23.47 18.42
CA THR A 241 -0.60 24.25 17.91
C THR A 241 -0.70 24.58 16.41
N TYR A 242 -1.74 24.11 15.71
CA TYR A 242 -1.98 24.40 14.30
C TYR A 242 -2.57 25.82 14.12
N LEU A 243 -1.76 26.77 13.64
CA LEU A 243 -2.10 28.21 13.58
C LEU A 243 -2.25 28.75 12.15
N HIS A 244 -3.25 29.58 11.91
CA HIS A 244 -3.37 30.42 10.71
C HIS A 244 -3.21 31.90 11.08
N GLY A 245 -2.00 32.44 10.86
CA GLY A 245 -1.63 33.77 11.32
C GLY A 245 -1.68 33.86 12.85
N ILE A 246 -2.53 34.73 13.38
CA ILE A 246 -2.75 34.93 14.83
C ILE A 246 -3.88 34.05 15.40
N SER A 247 -4.59 33.31 14.55
CA SER A 247 -5.75 32.49 14.92
C SER A 247 -5.46 31.00 14.79
N LYS A 248 -6.30 30.13 15.37
CA LYS A 248 -6.19 28.68 15.13
C LYS A 248 -6.57 28.35 13.69
N GLY A 249 -5.86 27.39 13.10
CA GLY A 249 -6.16 26.88 11.77
C GLY A 249 -7.49 26.13 11.71
N GLN A 250 -8.13 26.15 10.54
CA GLN A 250 -9.38 25.43 10.30
C GLN A 250 -9.15 23.92 10.36
N LEU A 251 -10.10 23.18 10.93
CA LEU A 251 -10.12 21.71 10.90
C LEU A 251 -11.51 21.15 11.20
N VAL A 252 -11.71 19.88 10.84
CA VAL A 252 -12.83 19.06 11.32
C VAL A 252 -12.24 17.83 11.98
N LEU A 253 -12.73 17.45 13.15
CA LEU A 253 -12.26 16.30 13.92
C LEU A 253 -13.43 15.37 14.21
N THR A 254 -13.27 14.06 14.03
CA THR A 254 -14.26 13.07 14.50
C THR A 254 -13.70 12.24 15.65
N CYS A 255 -14.53 11.95 16.64
CA CYS A 255 -14.18 11.09 17.76
C CYS A 255 -15.43 10.42 18.33
N ARG A 256 -15.33 9.24 18.94
CA ARG A 256 -16.39 8.72 19.82
C ARG A 256 -16.58 9.65 21.03
N SER A 257 -17.81 9.71 21.55
CA SER A 257 -18.13 10.59 22.69
C SER A 257 -17.36 10.20 23.96
N THR A 258 -17.30 8.91 24.32
CA THR A 258 -16.65 8.43 25.55
C THR A 258 -15.14 8.79 25.61
N PRO A 259 -14.32 8.48 24.59
CA PRO A 259 -12.90 8.82 24.64
C PRO A 259 -12.64 10.33 24.59
N TYR A 260 -13.48 11.10 23.89
CA TYR A 260 -13.35 12.56 23.85
C TYR A 260 -13.68 13.20 25.20
N VAL A 261 -14.71 12.71 25.91
CA VAL A 261 -15.06 13.17 27.25
C VAL A 261 -13.93 12.84 28.23
N ALA A 262 -13.36 11.64 28.18
CA ALA A 262 -12.24 11.26 29.04
C ALA A 262 -10.99 12.16 28.84
N LEU A 263 -10.70 12.57 27.60
CA LEU A 263 -9.66 13.57 27.33
C LEU A 263 -10.02 14.94 27.91
N GLY A 264 -11.29 15.34 27.80
CA GLY A 264 -11.81 16.57 28.41
C GLY A 264 -11.71 16.57 29.93
N ASP A 265 -12.00 15.45 30.59
CA ASP A 265 -11.83 15.25 32.04
C ASP A 265 -10.35 15.30 32.44
N ALA A 266 -9.47 14.90 31.54
CA ALA A 266 -8.03 15.12 31.66
C ALA A 266 -7.59 16.54 31.27
N GLY A 267 -8.49 17.49 31.00
CA GLY A 267 -8.13 18.88 30.67
C GLY A 267 -7.63 19.08 29.23
N LEU A 268 -7.88 18.14 28.32
CA LEU A 268 -7.46 18.18 26.93
C LEU A 268 -8.67 18.20 25.98
N TRP A 269 -8.80 19.24 25.17
CA TRP A 269 -9.82 19.35 24.13
C TRP A 269 -9.28 20.15 22.94
N ALA A 270 -9.99 20.08 21.80
CA ALA A 270 -9.70 20.95 20.67
C ALA A 270 -10.10 22.40 21.00
N GLN A 271 -9.12 23.28 21.14
CA GLN A 271 -9.32 24.70 21.47
C GLN A 271 -9.98 25.47 20.31
N ASP A 272 -10.77 26.50 20.62
CA ASP A 272 -11.46 27.36 19.66
C ASP A 272 -12.30 26.57 18.64
N ALA A 273 -12.83 25.41 19.08
CA ALA A 273 -13.64 24.52 18.26
C ALA A 273 -15.06 24.41 18.80
N SER A 274 -16.02 24.28 17.88
CA SER A 274 -17.38 23.91 18.20
C SER A 274 -17.48 22.39 18.29
N ARG A 275 -17.91 21.84 19.42
CA ARG A 275 -18.22 20.40 19.53
C ARG A 275 -19.71 20.18 19.28
N ILE A 276 -20.03 19.24 18.41
CA ILE A 276 -21.38 18.73 18.20
C ILE A 276 -21.40 17.25 18.54
N ASP A 277 -22.48 16.78 19.17
CA ASP A 277 -22.71 15.36 19.42
C ASP A 277 -23.91 14.89 18.61
N ILE A 278 -23.72 13.82 17.82
CA ILE A 278 -24.79 13.24 17.02
C ILE A 278 -25.78 12.54 17.95
N ALA A 279 -27.03 12.98 17.91
CA ALA A 279 -28.10 12.45 18.71
C ALA A 279 -28.47 11.01 18.27
N PRO A 280 -28.99 10.16 19.19
CA PRO A 280 -29.62 8.91 18.81
C PRO A 280 -30.74 9.15 17.78
N VAL A 281 -30.95 8.20 16.86
CA VAL A 281 -31.99 8.32 15.83
C VAL A 281 -33.36 8.34 16.51
N SER A 282 -34.14 9.39 16.24
CA SER A 282 -35.50 9.52 16.76
C SER A 282 -36.44 8.48 16.12
N LEU A 283 -37.59 8.24 16.75
CA LEU A 283 -38.59 7.34 16.17
C LEU A 283 -39.10 7.86 14.82
N ALA A 284 -39.41 9.15 14.72
CA ALA A 284 -39.82 9.78 13.47
C ALA A 284 -38.78 9.61 12.35
N ALA A 285 -37.49 9.78 12.65
CA ALA A 285 -36.41 9.54 11.68
C ALA A 285 -36.28 8.05 11.31
N THR A 286 -36.53 7.14 12.27
CA THR A 286 -36.56 5.70 12.03
C THR A 286 -37.68 5.32 11.07
N GLU A 287 -38.90 5.81 11.30
CA GLU A 287 -40.06 5.56 10.45
C GLU A 287 -39.87 6.12 9.04
N ALA A 288 -39.40 7.36 8.94
CA ALA A 288 -39.09 7.99 7.66
C ALA A 288 -38.04 7.17 6.89
N PHE A 289 -37.02 6.66 7.57
CA PHE A 289 -35.99 5.85 6.96
C PHE A 289 -36.48 4.47 6.52
N VAL A 290 -37.22 3.75 7.38
CA VAL A 290 -37.81 2.45 7.05
C VAL A 290 -38.76 2.59 5.87
N THR A 291 -39.64 3.58 5.88
CA THR A 291 -40.58 3.87 4.79
C THR A 291 -39.85 4.18 3.48
N ALA A 292 -38.76 4.96 3.56
CA ALA A 292 -38.00 5.36 2.38
C ALA A 292 -37.11 4.24 1.79
N ARG A 293 -36.68 3.26 2.60
CA ARG A 293 -35.61 2.33 2.23
C ARG A 293 -35.98 0.86 2.27
N ALA A 294 -36.90 0.45 3.14
CA ALA A 294 -37.32 -0.95 3.20
C ALA A 294 -37.99 -1.34 1.88
N ARG A 295 -37.70 -2.54 1.38
CA ARG A 295 -38.32 -3.07 0.16
C ARG A 295 -39.83 -3.27 0.31
N ASN A 296 -40.29 -3.57 1.53
CA ASN A 296 -41.71 -3.62 1.88
C ASN A 296 -41.92 -3.04 3.29
N PRO A 297 -42.30 -1.75 3.40
CA PRO A 297 -42.50 -1.08 4.68
C PRO A 297 -43.56 -1.74 5.58
N ALA A 298 -44.61 -2.35 5.01
CA ALA A 298 -45.69 -2.96 5.80
C ALA A 298 -45.20 -4.10 6.72
N ARG A 299 -44.12 -4.79 6.34
CA ARG A 299 -43.52 -5.85 7.18
C ARG A 299 -42.89 -5.32 8.47
N TRP A 300 -42.52 -4.05 8.49
CA TRP A 300 -41.90 -3.41 9.64
C TRP A 300 -42.91 -2.82 10.62
N GLU A 301 -44.19 -2.78 10.25
CA GLU A 301 -45.26 -2.21 11.08
C GLU A 301 -45.32 -2.81 12.51
N PRO A 302 -45.18 -4.13 12.74
CA PRO A 302 -45.15 -4.67 14.11
C PRO A 302 -43.96 -4.15 14.93
N VAL A 303 -42.80 -3.98 14.30
CA VAL A 303 -41.58 -3.47 14.94
C VAL A 303 -41.73 -1.98 15.25
N LEU A 304 -42.27 -1.19 14.32
CA LEU A 304 -42.56 0.24 14.53
C LEU A 304 -43.60 0.45 15.63
N ASN A 305 -44.65 -0.38 15.67
CA ASN A 305 -45.64 -0.35 16.75
C ASN A 305 -45.03 -0.70 18.11
N ALA A 306 -44.11 -1.67 18.18
CA ALA A 306 -43.38 -1.97 19.40
C ALA A 306 -42.47 -0.81 19.86
N LEU A 307 -41.83 -0.11 18.92
CA LEU A 307 -41.04 1.09 19.21
C LEU A 307 -41.90 2.26 19.71
N HIS A 308 -43.09 2.44 19.13
CA HIS A 308 -44.08 3.42 19.61
C HIS A 308 -44.54 3.13 21.04
N ALA A 309 -44.80 1.86 21.36
CA ALA A 309 -45.28 1.47 22.68
C ALA A 309 -44.25 1.71 23.80
N ALA A 310 -42.94 1.64 23.48
CA ALA A 310 -41.88 1.80 24.47
C ALA A 310 -40.61 2.45 23.86
N LEU A 311 -40.56 3.78 23.88
CA LEU A 311 -39.47 4.60 23.34
C LEU A 311 -38.10 4.37 24.00
N ALA A 312 -38.06 3.89 25.25
CA ALA A 312 -36.82 3.58 25.99
C ALA A 312 -36.49 2.07 26.03
N SER A 313 -37.20 1.26 25.24
CA SER A 313 -37.02 -0.20 25.22
C SER A 313 -35.60 -0.60 24.80
N PRO A 314 -35.15 -1.82 25.16
CA PRO A 314 -33.91 -2.40 24.63
C PRO A 314 -33.86 -2.38 23.09
N LEU A 315 -35.01 -2.61 22.43
CA LEU A 315 -35.18 -2.53 20.98
C LEU A 315 -34.91 -1.12 20.44
N ALA A 316 -35.52 -0.10 21.03
CA ALA A 316 -35.31 1.29 20.64
C ALA A 316 -33.83 1.69 20.75
N ARG A 317 -33.17 1.38 21.87
CA ARG A 317 -31.73 1.61 22.05
C ARG A 317 -30.85 0.71 21.16
N GLY A 318 -31.34 -0.49 20.84
CA GLY A 318 -30.70 -1.43 19.92
C GLY A 318 -30.70 -0.91 18.48
N LEU A 319 -31.73 -0.16 18.08
CA LEU A 319 -31.90 0.39 16.73
C LEU A 319 -31.61 1.90 16.64
N SER A 320 -31.16 2.54 17.72
CA SER A 320 -31.01 4.00 17.81
C SER A 320 -29.83 4.59 17.01
N THR A 321 -29.20 3.82 16.12
CA THR A 321 -28.08 4.30 15.30
C THR A 321 -28.33 4.02 13.82
N PRO A 322 -27.89 4.92 12.91
CA PRO A 322 -28.08 4.72 11.48
C PRO A 322 -27.47 3.42 10.95
N TRP A 323 -26.31 3.03 11.49
CA TRP A 323 -25.65 1.77 11.14
C TRP A 323 -26.52 0.56 11.47
N ARG A 324 -27.11 0.49 12.67
CA ARG A 324 -27.91 -0.67 13.09
C ARG A 324 -29.23 -0.77 12.33
N LEU A 325 -29.89 0.36 12.03
CA LEU A 325 -31.05 0.38 11.15
C LEU A 325 -30.71 -0.09 9.72
N THR A 326 -29.58 0.37 9.18
CA THR A 326 -29.13 -0.06 7.85
C THR A 326 -28.84 -1.56 7.81
N VAL A 327 -28.20 -2.10 8.85
CA VAL A 327 -27.95 -3.55 8.98
C VAL A 327 -29.26 -4.32 9.12
N ALA A 328 -30.20 -3.84 9.96
CA ALA A 328 -31.48 -4.49 10.16
C ALA A 328 -32.27 -4.58 8.84
N LEU A 329 -32.38 -3.46 8.09
CA LEU A 329 -32.99 -3.48 6.76
C LEU A 329 -32.26 -4.44 5.82
N ALA A 330 -30.93 -4.42 5.77
CA ALA A 330 -30.16 -5.29 4.88
C ALA A 330 -30.35 -6.80 5.18
N VAL A 331 -30.54 -7.16 6.45
CA VAL A 331 -30.72 -8.54 6.90
C VAL A 331 -32.14 -9.05 6.67
N TYR A 332 -33.16 -8.24 6.98
CA TYR A 332 -34.56 -8.66 6.88
C TYR A 332 -35.18 -8.43 5.50
N ASP A 333 -34.54 -7.64 4.64
CA ASP A 333 -34.85 -7.55 3.21
C ASP A 333 -34.15 -8.64 2.37
N GLU A 334 -33.44 -9.60 3.01
CA GLU A 334 -32.86 -10.74 2.31
C GLU A 334 -33.96 -11.64 1.70
N ARG A 335 -33.75 -12.04 0.44
CA ARG A 335 -34.66 -12.94 -0.29
C ARG A 335 -33.95 -14.21 -0.75
N HIS A 336 -34.71 -15.29 -0.75
CA HIS A 336 -34.35 -16.50 -1.48
C HIS A 336 -34.39 -16.25 -2.99
N PRO A 337 -33.73 -17.10 -3.80
CA PRO A 337 -33.77 -17.00 -5.26
C PRO A 337 -35.17 -17.07 -5.86
N ASP A 338 -36.12 -17.71 -5.16
CA ASP A 338 -37.53 -17.78 -5.53
C ASP A 338 -38.33 -16.50 -5.21
N GLY A 339 -37.68 -15.50 -4.61
CA GLY A 339 -38.27 -14.21 -4.24
C GLY A 339 -38.95 -14.18 -2.87
N SER A 340 -39.02 -15.31 -2.16
CA SER A 340 -39.54 -15.37 -0.78
C SER A 340 -38.57 -14.73 0.21
N TRP A 341 -39.09 -14.23 1.33
CA TRP A 341 -38.27 -13.61 2.37
C TRP A 341 -37.59 -14.67 3.24
N VAL A 342 -36.30 -14.47 3.53
CA VAL A 342 -35.54 -15.42 4.35
C VAL A 342 -35.90 -15.30 5.83
N ARG A 343 -36.27 -14.10 6.30
CA ARG A 343 -36.50 -13.76 7.72
C ARG A 343 -37.62 -12.77 7.88
N ASP A 344 -38.16 -12.65 9.09
CA ASP A 344 -39.21 -11.69 9.41
C ASP A 344 -38.76 -10.63 10.42
N PRO A 345 -39.00 -9.32 10.19
CA PRO A 345 -38.68 -8.28 11.16
C PRO A 345 -39.26 -8.53 12.57
N VAL A 346 -40.35 -9.29 12.67
CA VAL A 346 -40.94 -9.70 13.96
C VAL A 346 -39.96 -10.49 14.83
N ASP A 347 -38.96 -11.15 14.25
CA ASP A 347 -37.90 -11.87 15.00
C ASP A 347 -37.12 -10.92 15.95
N LEU A 348 -37.11 -9.60 15.68
CA LEU A 348 -36.51 -8.60 16.59
C LEU A 348 -37.28 -8.44 17.90
N LEU A 349 -38.52 -8.91 17.96
CA LEU A 349 -39.39 -8.85 19.14
C LEU A 349 -39.26 -10.11 20.02
N GLU A 350 -38.35 -11.03 19.69
CA GLU A 350 -38.18 -12.26 20.45
C GLU A 350 -37.82 -12.00 21.93
N PRO A 351 -38.37 -12.80 22.87
CA PRO A 351 -38.12 -12.64 24.31
C PRO A 351 -36.65 -12.83 24.76
N THR A 352 -35.81 -13.36 23.88
CA THR A 352 -34.38 -13.61 24.09
C THR A 352 -33.54 -12.34 23.96
N LEU A 353 -34.02 -11.33 23.22
CA LEU A 353 -33.32 -10.07 22.93
C LEU A 353 -33.68 -8.99 23.96
N ARG A 354 -33.14 -9.13 25.18
CA ARG A 354 -33.48 -8.29 26.34
C ARG A 354 -32.58 -7.07 26.51
N THR A 355 -31.43 -7.01 25.84
CA THR A 355 -30.51 -5.87 25.93
C THR A 355 -30.15 -5.28 24.56
N PRO A 356 -29.79 -3.99 24.49
CA PRO A 356 -29.32 -3.37 23.24
C PRO A 356 -28.10 -4.08 22.63
N GLU A 357 -27.22 -4.63 23.46
CA GLU A 357 -26.04 -5.38 23.06
C GLU A 357 -26.41 -6.71 22.40
N GLN A 358 -27.42 -7.41 22.94
CA GLN A 358 -27.93 -8.64 22.35
C GLN A 358 -28.57 -8.39 20.99
N ILE A 359 -29.34 -7.31 20.84
CA ILE A 359 -29.92 -6.91 19.54
C ILE A 359 -28.81 -6.58 18.54
N ARG A 360 -27.81 -5.79 18.94
CA ARG A 360 -26.63 -5.49 18.12
C ARG A 360 -25.92 -6.77 17.68
N ASP A 361 -25.63 -7.67 18.62
CA ASP A 361 -24.87 -8.88 18.36
C ASP A 361 -25.67 -9.88 17.49
N HIS A 362 -27.00 -9.94 17.67
CA HIS A 362 -27.93 -10.67 16.79
C HIS A 362 -27.89 -10.12 15.36
N LEU A 363 -28.06 -8.81 15.18
CA LEU A 363 -28.02 -8.14 13.88
C LEU A 363 -26.68 -8.34 13.16
N LEU A 364 -25.55 -8.19 13.87
CA LEU A 364 -24.21 -8.40 13.28
C LEU A 364 -23.96 -9.86 12.90
N ASN A 365 -24.48 -10.81 13.69
CA ASN A 365 -24.42 -12.23 13.35
C ASN A 365 -25.21 -12.52 12.07
N LEU A 366 -26.45 -12.04 11.99
CA LEU A 366 -27.28 -12.17 10.80
C LEU A 366 -26.69 -11.43 9.60
N TYR A 367 -25.99 -10.32 9.81
CA TYR A 367 -25.34 -9.57 8.73
C TYR A 367 -24.24 -10.39 8.04
N ILE A 368 -23.40 -11.06 8.83
CA ILE A 368 -22.37 -11.98 8.30
C ILE A 368 -23.02 -13.18 7.58
N LEU A 369 -24.14 -13.69 8.12
CA LEU A 369 -24.89 -14.79 7.50
C LEU A 369 -25.50 -14.37 6.16
N THR A 370 -26.16 -13.21 6.11
CA THR A 370 -26.75 -12.64 4.90
C THR A 370 -25.68 -12.47 3.83
N ALA A 371 -24.54 -11.87 4.20
CA ALA A 371 -23.41 -11.68 3.29
C ALA A 371 -22.85 -12.99 2.70
N SER A 372 -23.09 -14.15 3.32
CA SER A 372 -22.64 -15.44 2.81
C SER A 372 -23.72 -16.23 2.06
N SER A 373 -25.00 -15.81 2.09
CA SER A 373 -26.10 -16.42 1.33
C SER A 373 -26.49 -15.67 0.06
N THR A 374 -26.17 -14.38 -0.11
CA THR A 374 -26.63 -13.58 -1.27
C THR A 374 -25.91 -13.86 -2.60
N GLY A 375 -25.19 -14.97 -2.74
CA GLY A 375 -24.53 -15.37 -3.99
C GLY A 375 -25.23 -16.57 -4.63
N GLY A 376 -26.04 -16.33 -5.68
CA GLY A 376 -26.71 -17.39 -6.44
C GLY A 376 -25.80 -18.56 -6.81
N THR A 377 -26.31 -19.78 -6.65
CA THR A 377 -25.73 -21.12 -6.94
C THR A 377 -24.29 -21.46 -6.51
N THR A 378 -23.43 -20.50 -6.18
CA THR A 378 -22.07 -20.74 -5.68
C THR A 378 -21.53 -19.50 -4.93
N ALA A 379 -22.00 -19.23 -3.71
CA ALA A 379 -21.20 -18.37 -2.82
C ALA A 379 -19.82 -19.03 -2.66
N PRO A 380 -18.70 -18.37 -3.00
CA PRO A 380 -17.40 -19.03 -3.11
C PRO A 380 -16.82 -19.49 -1.77
N TYR A 381 -17.41 -19.05 -0.66
CA TYR A 381 -16.94 -19.29 0.70
C TYR A 381 -18.11 -19.70 1.61
N THR A 382 -17.87 -20.64 2.51
CA THR A 382 -18.88 -21.07 3.49
C THR A 382 -19.00 -20.07 4.64
N ARG A 383 -20.16 -20.07 5.32
CA ARG A 383 -20.42 -19.25 6.53
C ARG A 383 -19.29 -19.36 7.57
N LEU A 384 -18.87 -20.59 7.85
CA LEU A 384 -17.81 -20.88 8.81
C LEU A 384 -16.46 -20.30 8.36
N GLN A 385 -16.12 -20.42 7.07
CA GLN A 385 -14.90 -19.83 6.51
C GLN A 385 -14.89 -18.31 6.66
N VAL A 386 -15.98 -17.64 6.24
CA VAL A 386 -16.09 -16.17 6.30
C VAL A 386 -15.91 -15.69 7.74
N ARG A 387 -16.65 -16.27 8.68
CA ARG A 387 -16.55 -15.91 10.11
C ARG A 387 -15.14 -16.15 10.65
N THR A 388 -14.56 -17.32 10.39
CA THR A 388 -13.23 -17.68 10.90
C THR A 388 -12.15 -16.71 10.41
N TRP A 389 -12.13 -16.42 9.11
CA TRP A 389 -11.12 -15.54 8.52
C TRP A 389 -11.29 -14.09 8.98
N LEU A 390 -12.53 -13.59 9.07
CA LEU A 390 -12.78 -12.25 9.61
C LEU A 390 -12.41 -12.15 11.09
N THR A 391 -12.68 -13.18 11.91
CA THR A 391 -12.24 -13.22 13.31
C THR A 391 -10.72 -13.18 13.45
N VAL A 392 -9.98 -13.92 12.62
CA VAL A 392 -8.50 -13.87 12.61
C VAL A 392 -8.00 -12.45 12.31
N LEU A 393 -8.55 -11.79 11.29
CA LEU A 393 -8.18 -10.43 10.91
C LEU A 393 -8.59 -9.39 11.96
N ALA A 394 -9.80 -9.50 12.51
CA ALA A 394 -10.30 -8.62 13.56
C ALA A 394 -9.45 -8.71 14.82
N ARG A 395 -9.05 -9.94 15.22
CA ARG A 395 -8.17 -10.16 16.36
C ARG A 395 -6.78 -9.58 16.14
N TYR A 396 -6.21 -9.76 14.94
CA TYR A 396 -4.93 -9.16 14.59
C TYR A 396 -4.95 -7.63 14.75
N LEU A 397 -5.95 -6.96 14.18
CA LEU A 397 -6.13 -5.52 14.30
C LEU A 397 -6.36 -5.06 15.76
N HIS A 398 -7.16 -5.81 16.51
CA HIS A 398 -7.40 -5.52 17.92
C HIS A 398 -6.12 -5.64 18.77
N THR A 399 -5.33 -6.70 18.56
CA THR A 399 -4.03 -6.87 19.22
C THR A 399 -3.05 -5.74 18.85
N ASN A 400 -3.03 -5.28 17.60
CA ASN A 400 -2.19 -4.14 17.21
C ASN A 400 -2.59 -2.86 17.95
N THR A 401 -3.89 -2.67 18.18
CA THR A 401 -4.43 -1.53 18.91
C THR A 401 -4.07 -1.62 20.41
N THR A 402 -4.29 -2.77 21.04
CA THR A 402 -4.10 -2.96 22.50
C THR A 402 -2.64 -3.08 22.93
N SER A 403 -1.83 -3.81 22.16
CA SER A 403 -0.42 -4.08 22.51
C SER A 403 0.54 -3.02 21.97
N ALA A 404 0.05 -1.97 21.31
CA ALA A 404 0.87 -0.98 20.60
C ALA A 404 1.92 -1.66 19.69
N GLY A 405 1.54 -2.77 19.05
CA GLY A 405 2.47 -3.72 18.44
C GLY A 405 3.45 -3.05 17.49
N GLU A 406 4.73 -3.03 17.87
CA GLU A 406 5.81 -2.52 17.05
C GLU A 406 6.65 -3.69 16.51
N VAL A 407 6.83 -3.70 15.19
CA VAL A 407 7.64 -4.70 14.51
C VAL A 407 8.71 -3.98 13.72
N ALA A 408 9.96 -4.13 14.19
CA ALA A 408 11.15 -3.55 13.57
C ALA A 408 11.03 -2.03 13.30
N GLY A 409 10.74 -1.24 14.34
CA GLY A 409 10.68 0.23 14.26
C GLY A 409 9.36 0.79 13.72
N ARG A 410 8.43 -0.08 13.27
CA ARG A 410 7.16 0.29 12.65
C ARG A 410 5.99 -0.24 13.49
N ARG A 411 5.11 0.67 13.91
CA ARG A 411 3.87 0.33 14.59
C ARG A 411 2.84 -0.21 13.61
N LEU A 412 2.18 -1.29 13.98
CA LEU A 412 1.15 -1.94 13.16
C LEU A 412 -0.18 -1.18 13.27
N SER A 413 -0.91 -1.08 12.16
CA SER A 413 -2.23 -0.41 12.16
C SER A 413 -3.28 -1.27 12.88
N GLY A 414 -4.12 -0.62 13.67
CA GLY A 414 -5.26 -1.21 14.36
C GLY A 414 -6.55 -1.22 13.52
N THR A 415 -6.53 -0.59 12.35
CA THR A 415 -7.70 -0.45 11.48
C THR A 415 -7.43 -0.85 10.02
N ASP A 416 -6.20 -0.64 9.54
CA ASP A 416 -5.82 -0.91 8.15
C ASP A 416 -5.25 -2.32 7.94
N LEU A 417 -5.82 -3.03 6.98
CA LEU A 417 -5.32 -4.30 6.46
C LEU A 417 -4.62 -4.06 5.12
N VAL A 418 -3.32 -3.79 5.17
CA VAL A 418 -2.47 -3.69 3.97
C VAL A 418 -1.86 -5.05 3.69
N LEU A 419 -2.25 -5.68 2.57
CA LEU A 419 -1.94 -7.10 2.27
C LEU A 419 -0.46 -7.46 2.49
N HIS A 420 0.47 -6.70 1.91
CA HIS A 420 1.90 -6.98 1.99
C HIS A 420 2.51 -6.72 3.38
N GLU A 421 1.76 -6.06 4.27
CA GLU A 421 2.18 -5.74 5.65
C GLU A 421 1.59 -6.70 6.68
N LEU A 422 0.73 -7.65 6.29
CA LEU A 422 0.08 -8.60 7.20
C LEU A 422 0.99 -9.72 7.72
N TRP A 423 2.21 -9.85 7.18
CA TRP A 423 3.14 -10.92 7.56
C TRP A 423 3.43 -11.06 9.08
N PRO A 424 3.43 -9.99 9.91
CA PRO A 424 3.65 -10.11 11.35
C PRO A 424 2.56 -10.91 12.09
N LEU A 425 1.39 -11.14 11.49
CA LEU A 425 0.34 -11.99 12.04
C LEU A 425 0.85 -13.40 12.36
N THR A 426 1.83 -13.89 11.59
CA THR A 426 2.46 -15.22 11.80
C THR A 426 3.64 -15.19 12.77
N GLY A 427 3.91 -14.04 13.39
CA GLY A 427 5.06 -13.80 14.26
C GLY A 427 6.26 -13.15 13.56
N HIS A 428 7.21 -12.64 14.35
CA HIS A 428 8.31 -11.80 13.86
C HIS A 428 9.29 -12.52 12.92
N ARG A 429 9.47 -13.84 13.09
CA ARG A 429 10.51 -14.62 12.36
C ARG A 429 9.95 -15.54 11.29
N ARG A 430 8.77 -16.14 11.48
CA ARG A 430 8.27 -17.25 10.64
C ARG A 430 8.16 -16.89 9.16
N ALA A 431 7.41 -15.83 8.82
CA ALA A 431 7.27 -15.40 7.42
C ALA A 431 8.61 -14.97 6.80
N ARG A 432 9.53 -14.43 7.60
CA ARG A 432 10.88 -14.04 7.13
C ARG A 432 11.74 -15.26 6.83
N THR A 433 11.73 -16.27 7.71
CA THR A 433 12.43 -17.54 7.49
C THR A 433 11.86 -18.26 6.26
N VAL A 434 10.54 -18.34 6.11
CA VAL A 434 9.92 -18.97 4.93
C VAL A 434 10.24 -18.20 3.65
N HIS A 435 10.29 -16.86 3.69
CA HIS A 435 10.74 -16.06 2.55
C HIS A 435 12.18 -16.39 2.13
N VAL A 436 13.11 -16.47 3.10
CA VAL A 436 14.50 -16.88 2.82
C VAL A 436 14.54 -18.29 2.23
N LEU A 437 13.83 -19.24 2.83
CA LEU A 437 13.78 -20.63 2.34
C LEU A 437 13.18 -20.76 0.93
N LEU A 438 12.11 -20.01 0.63
CA LEU A 438 11.52 -19.98 -0.72
C LEU A 438 12.50 -19.41 -1.74
N THR A 439 13.25 -18.38 -1.36
CA THR A 439 14.27 -17.78 -2.23
C THR A 439 15.39 -18.78 -2.52
N ILE A 440 15.89 -19.46 -1.47
CA ILE A 440 16.87 -20.54 -1.58
C ILE A 440 16.33 -21.66 -2.48
N ALA A 441 15.09 -22.10 -2.29
CA ALA A 441 14.51 -23.19 -3.08
C ALA A 441 14.40 -22.83 -4.57
N VAL A 442 13.95 -21.61 -4.89
CA VAL A 442 13.89 -21.12 -6.28
C VAL A 442 15.29 -21.08 -6.89
N TRP A 443 16.28 -20.58 -6.15
CA TRP A 443 17.65 -20.50 -6.65
C TRP A 443 18.26 -21.90 -6.82
N ALA A 444 18.05 -22.82 -5.89
CA ALA A 444 18.51 -24.21 -5.98
C ALA A 444 17.93 -24.93 -7.20
N THR A 445 16.64 -24.72 -7.51
CA THR A 445 16.04 -25.30 -8.73
C THR A 445 16.65 -24.76 -10.01
N ALA A 446 17.02 -23.48 -10.02
CA ALA A 446 17.61 -22.85 -11.19
C ALA A 446 19.12 -23.12 -11.32
N ASP A 447 19.80 -23.45 -10.22
CA ASP A 447 21.22 -23.84 -10.18
C ASP A 447 21.42 -25.35 -10.44
N LEU A 448 20.35 -26.15 -10.43
CA LEU A 448 20.40 -27.59 -10.69
C LEU A 448 21.14 -27.97 -11.99
N PRO A 449 21.01 -27.26 -13.12
CA PRO A 449 21.80 -27.54 -14.33
C PRO A 449 23.29 -27.24 -14.16
N ALA A 450 23.67 -26.24 -13.35
CA ALA A 450 25.07 -25.94 -13.07
C ALA A 450 25.70 -27.01 -12.19
N ALA A 451 24.96 -27.56 -11.22
CA ALA A 451 25.40 -28.69 -10.41
C ALA A 451 25.77 -29.95 -11.22
N LEU A 452 25.17 -30.11 -12.41
CA LEU A 452 25.43 -31.24 -13.32
C LEU A 452 26.57 -30.97 -14.32
N LEU A 453 26.91 -29.70 -14.55
CA LEU A 453 27.82 -29.28 -15.62
C LEU A 453 29.16 -28.70 -15.11
N ASP A 454 29.20 -28.24 -13.87
CA ASP A 454 30.34 -27.52 -13.28
C ASP A 454 31.08 -28.34 -12.20
N SER A 455 32.28 -27.89 -11.83
CA SER A 455 33.08 -28.53 -10.77
C SER A 455 32.51 -28.24 -9.36
N TRP A 456 32.81 -29.13 -8.42
CA TRP A 456 32.33 -29.01 -7.03
C TRP A 456 32.66 -27.67 -6.36
N ASP A 457 33.85 -27.11 -6.60
CA ASP A 457 34.25 -25.81 -6.02
C ASP A 457 33.40 -24.64 -6.53
N VAL A 458 33.00 -24.69 -7.80
CA VAL A 458 32.11 -23.69 -8.41
C VAL A 458 30.71 -23.82 -7.84
N TYR A 459 30.20 -25.05 -7.77
CA TYR A 459 28.90 -25.33 -7.17
C TYR A 459 28.83 -24.91 -5.69
N ALA A 460 29.86 -25.21 -4.89
CA ALA A 460 29.94 -24.79 -3.49
C ALA A 460 29.97 -23.26 -3.33
N THR A 461 30.67 -22.55 -4.23
CA THR A 461 30.68 -21.08 -4.27
C THR A 461 29.31 -20.51 -4.62
N ASN A 462 28.61 -21.11 -5.59
CA ASN A 462 27.26 -20.74 -6.00
C ASN A 462 26.25 -20.92 -4.87
N VAL A 463 26.29 -22.07 -4.17
CA VAL A 463 25.44 -22.34 -3.01
C VAL A 463 25.72 -21.34 -1.89
N THR A 464 26.98 -20.98 -1.64
CA THR A 464 27.37 -19.99 -0.62
C THR A 464 26.81 -18.60 -0.96
N LEU A 465 27.01 -18.13 -2.20
CA LEU A 465 26.48 -16.85 -2.67
C LEU A 465 24.93 -16.83 -2.65
N MET A 466 24.28 -17.95 -2.98
CA MET A 466 22.83 -18.12 -2.88
C MET A 466 22.32 -17.94 -1.46
N VAL A 467 22.95 -18.61 -0.50
CA VAL A 467 22.57 -18.53 0.91
C VAL A 467 22.78 -17.11 1.42
N VAL A 468 23.93 -16.48 1.14
CA VAL A 468 24.23 -15.10 1.53
C VAL A 468 23.23 -14.12 0.90
N GLY A 469 22.97 -14.22 -0.40
CA GLY A 469 22.00 -13.36 -1.11
C GLY A 469 20.58 -13.50 -0.56
N SER A 470 20.14 -14.74 -0.30
CA SER A 470 18.82 -15.01 0.29
C SER A 470 18.70 -14.45 1.71
N LEU A 471 19.77 -14.56 2.53
CA LEU A 471 19.83 -13.95 3.85
C LEU A 471 19.74 -12.42 3.77
N LEU A 472 20.49 -11.79 2.85
CA LEU A 472 20.48 -10.34 2.63
C LEU A 472 19.07 -9.83 2.23
N ILE A 473 18.33 -10.55 1.38
CA ILE A 473 16.93 -10.22 1.03
C ILE A 473 15.98 -10.36 2.24
N GLY A 474 16.33 -11.21 3.20
CA GLY A 474 15.61 -11.36 4.47
C GLY A 474 15.84 -10.22 5.48
N ILE A 475 16.95 -9.46 5.35
CA ILE A 475 17.36 -8.41 6.30
C ILE A 475 16.36 -7.26 6.39
N PRO A 476 15.86 -6.66 5.29
CA PRO A 476 14.85 -5.62 5.38
C PRO A 476 13.59 -6.19 6.04
N PRO A 477 13.14 -5.63 7.19
CA PRO A 477 11.93 -6.10 7.86
C PRO A 477 10.66 -5.75 7.07
N TRP A 478 10.69 -4.65 6.33
CA TRP A 478 9.56 -4.10 5.59
C TRP A 478 9.94 -3.92 4.12
N PRO A 479 9.79 -4.96 3.28
CA PRO A 479 10.03 -4.85 1.86
C PRO A 479 8.95 -3.96 1.25
N THR A 480 9.36 -2.91 0.57
CA THR A 480 8.48 -1.99 -0.15
C THR A 480 8.16 -2.57 -1.52
N PRO A 481 6.87 -2.62 -1.93
CA PRO A 481 6.52 -3.04 -3.28
C PRO A 481 7.18 -2.13 -4.34
N SER A 482 7.73 -2.74 -5.38
CA SER A 482 8.42 -2.06 -6.49
C SER A 482 7.56 -0.99 -7.19
N ARG A 483 6.22 -1.14 -7.22
CA ARG A 483 5.32 -0.07 -7.70
C ARG A 483 5.37 1.20 -6.85
N LEU A 484 5.48 1.09 -5.52
CA LEU A 484 5.59 2.25 -4.63
C LEU A 484 6.95 2.94 -4.77
N GLU A 485 8.01 2.17 -4.99
CA GLU A 485 9.35 2.69 -5.33
C GLU A 485 9.37 3.36 -6.72
N ARG A 486 8.64 2.83 -7.71
CA ARG A 486 8.53 3.42 -9.05
C ARG A 486 7.63 4.64 -9.12
N GLU A 487 6.57 4.70 -8.29
CA GLU A 487 5.74 5.90 -8.15
C GLU A 487 6.45 7.01 -7.38
N THR A 488 7.22 6.66 -6.34
CA THR A 488 8.16 7.62 -5.71
C THR A 488 9.33 7.97 -6.63
N ALA A 489 9.63 7.17 -7.66
CA ALA A 489 10.61 7.53 -8.68
C ALA A 489 10.16 8.58 -9.71
N ARG A 490 8.87 8.94 -9.72
CA ARG A 490 8.38 10.15 -10.42
C ARG A 490 8.72 11.45 -9.68
N ILE A 491 9.17 11.35 -8.43
CA ILE A 491 9.67 12.46 -7.60
C ILE A 491 11.17 12.67 -7.95
N PRO A 492 11.72 13.90 -7.92
CA PRO A 492 13.13 14.17 -8.24
C PRO A 492 14.18 13.28 -7.53
N ALA A 493 13.82 12.60 -6.44
CA ALA A 493 14.66 11.62 -5.76
C ALA A 493 14.85 10.30 -6.52
N GLY A 494 13.83 9.72 -7.17
CA GLY A 494 14.05 8.49 -7.95
C GLY A 494 14.53 8.75 -9.38
N ARG A 495 14.41 9.98 -9.89
CA ARG A 495 15.22 10.42 -11.05
C ARG A 495 16.71 10.48 -10.70
N ARG A 496 17.07 10.83 -9.45
CA ARG A 496 18.43 10.65 -8.92
C ARG A 496 18.78 9.18 -8.76
N GLN A 497 17.86 8.30 -8.40
CA GLN A 497 18.13 6.86 -8.27
C GLN A 497 18.26 6.17 -9.64
N PHE A 498 17.56 6.66 -10.68
CA PHE A 498 17.75 6.28 -12.08
C PHE A 498 19.11 6.77 -12.61
N VAL A 499 19.46 8.03 -12.33
CA VAL A 499 20.80 8.55 -12.67
C VAL A 499 21.88 7.86 -11.85
N ASN A 500 21.68 7.55 -10.57
CA ASN A 500 22.62 6.82 -9.73
C ASN A 500 22.68 5.33 -10.10
N GLY A 501 21.61 4.76 -10.64
CA GLY A 501 21.57 3.39 -11.16
C GLY A 501 22.25 3.31 -12.53
N LEU A 502 22.09 4.32 -13.38
CA LEU A 502 22.80 4.46 -14.64
C LEU A 502 24.28 4.74 -14.41
N VAL A 503 24.61 5.69 -13.54
CA VAL A 503 25.98 6.05 -13.12
C VAL A 503 26.61 4.93 -12.31
N GLY A 504 25.85 4.24 -11.46
CA GLY A 504 26.31 3.06 -10.71
C GLY A 504 26.52 1.85 -11.60
N GLY A 505 25.68 1.65 -12.62
CA GLY A 505 25.87 0.65 -13.67
C GLY A 505 27.07 0.96 -14.57
N LEU A 506 27.28 2.23 -14.93
CA LEU A 506 28.49 2.71 -15.60
C LEU A 506 29.72 2.56 -14.70
N PHE A 507 29.62 2.88 -13.41
CA PHE A 507 30.71 2.75 -12.45
C PHE A 507 31.09 1.29 -12.21
N TRP A 508 30.12 0.38 -12.05
CA TRP A 508 30.38 -1.06 -11.97
C TRP A 508 30.91 -1.61 -13.28
N GLY A 509 30.40 -1.13 -14.43
CA GLY A 509 30.96 -1.45 -15.75
C GLY A 509 32.42 -1.03 -15.87
N VAL A 510 32.77 0.18 -15.43
CA VAL A 510 34.14 0.71 -15.41
C VAL A 510 35.00 0.01 -14.34
N LEU A 511 34.45 -0.36 -13.18
CA LEU A 511 35.17 -1.08 -12.13
C LEU A 511 35.51 -2.50 -12.58
N VAL A 512 34.62 -3.17 -13.30
CA VAL A 512 34.91 -4.47 -13.94
C VAL A 512 36.03 -4.32 -14.97
N VAL A 513 36.08 -3.23 -15.74
CA VAL A 513 37.18 -2.91 -16.67
C VAL A 513 38.50 -2.65 -15.94
N VAL A 514 38.46 -2.01 -14.77
CA VAL A 514 39.65 -1.68 -13.97
C VAL A 514 40.16 -2.87 -13.17
N VAL A 515 39.29 -3.78 -12.74
CA VAL A 515 39.68 -5.01 -12.03
C VAL A 515 40.18 -6.09 -13.01
N ASP A 516 39.70 -6.10 -14.26
CA ASP A 516 40.18 -6.98 -15.33
C ASP A 516 41.42 -6.39 -16.05
N MET A 517 42.33 -5.83 -15.24
CA MET A 517 43.63 -5.25 -15.66
C MET A 517 44.52 -6.34 -16.27
N GLY A 518 44.34 -6.60 -17.55
CA GLY A 518 45.22 -7.49 -18.30
C GLY A 518 45.22 -7.32 -19.82
N ASN A 519 44.18 -6.75 -20.44
CA ASN A 519 44.14 -6.66 -21.90
C ASN A 519 43.26 -5.51 -22.45
N VAL A 520 43.74 -4.89 -23.53
CA VAL A 520 43.10 -3.78 -24.31
C VAL A 520 41.67 -4.12 -24.76
N VAL A 521 41.36 -5.41 -24.88
CA VAL A 521 40.04 -5.96 -25.23
C VAL A 521 38.98 -5.66 -24.13
N GLY A 522 39.38 -5.55 -22.86
CA GLY A 522 38.49 -5.28 -21.74
C GLY A 522 37.81 -3.91 -21.80
N LEU A 523 38.45 -2.90 -22.41
CA LEU A 523 37.93 -1.54 -22.48
C LEU A 523 36.79 -1.40 -23.51
N VAL A 524 36.94 -2.03 -24.69
CA VAL A 524 35.88 -2.07 -25.71
C VAL A 524 34.69 -2.91 -25.23
N ILE A 525 34.97 -4.06 -24.60
CA ILE A 525 33.93 -4.91 -24.00
C ILE A 525 33.18 -4.15 -22.89
N GLY A 526 33.89 -3.47 -22.00
CA GLY A 526 33.28 -2.70 -20.91
C GLY A 526 32.45 -1.50 -21.35
N LEU A 527 32.82 -0.87 -22.47
CA LEU A 527 32.10 0.29 -23.01
C LEU A 527 30.85 -0.15 -23.78
N VAL A 528 30.93 -1.23 -24.57
CA VAL A 528 29.76 -1.88 -25.19
C VAL A 528 28.85 -2.47 -24.11
N TYR A 529 29.40 -3.07 -23.06
CA TYR A 529 28.68 -3.59 -21.90
C TYR A 529 27.95 -2.49 -21.12
N GLY A 530 28.64 -1.39 -20.80
CA GLY A 530 28.03 -0.23 -20.13
C GLY A 530 26.93 0.42 -20.96
N LEU A 531 27.08 0.44 -22.29
CA LEU A 531 26.08 0.97 -23.21
C LEU A 531 24.88 0.02 -23.35
N VAL A 532 25.09 -1.29 -23.49
CA VAL A 532 24.01 -2.29 -23.61
C VAL A 532 23.26 -2.45 -22.30
N VAL A 533 23.94 -2.51 -21.15
CA VAL A 533 23.30 -2.55 -19.82
C VAL A 533 22.60 -1.21 -19.52
N GLY A 534 23.20 -0.08 -19.92
CA GLY A 534 22.58 1.24 -19.79
C GLY A 534 21.35 1.44 -20.68
N LEU A 535 21.39 0.95 -21.93
CA LEU A 535 20.28 1.02 -22.88
C LEU A 535 19.20 -0.03 -22.60
N ALA A 536 19.55 -1.26 -22.21
CA ALA A 536 18.60 -2.29 -21.79
C ALA A 536 17.96 -1.95 -20.44
N GLY A 537 18.74 -1.40 -19.49
CA GLY A 537 18.22 -0.84 -18.24
C GLY A 537 17.32 0.37 -18.48
N GLY A 538 17.70 1.26 -19.41
CA GLY A 538 16.89 2.40 -19.84
C GLY A 538 15.61 1.99 -20.58
N ALA A 539 15.69 1.01 -21.48
CA ALA A 539 14.56 0.46 -22.21
C ALA A 539 13.64 -0.37 -21.30
N MET A 540 14.15 -1.05 -20.27
CA MET A 540 13.34 -1.73 -19.25
C MET A 540 12.52 -0.76 -18.39
N VAL A 541 13.11 0.39 -18.04
CA VAL A 541 12.37 1.47 -17.38
C VAL A 541 11.33 2.07 -18.35
N GLY A 542 11.67 2.19 -19.64
CA GLY A 542 10.77 2.64 -20.70
C GLY A 542 9.61 1.69 -21.01
N VAL A 543 9.83 0.37 -21.03
CA VAL A 543 8.79 -0.66 -21.25
C VAL A 543 7.94 -0.85 -19.99
N GLY A 544 8.53 -0.72 -18.79
CA GLY A 544 7.78 -0.62 -17.54
C GLY A 544 6.92 0.66 -17.47
N LEU A 545 7.37 1.75 -18.09
CA LEU A 545 6.59 2.99 -18.27
C LEU A 545 5.50 2.81 -19.33
N ALA A 546 5.78 2.06 -20.41
CA ALA A 546 4.82 1.72 -21.45
C ALA A 546 3.73 0.76 -20.96
N GLY A 547 4.03 -0.15 -20.02
CA GLY A 547 3.06 -1.00 -19.32
C GLY A 547 2.10 -0.21 -18.41
N VAL A 548 2.52 0.97 -17.94
CA VAL A 548 1.67 1.93 -17.20
C VAL A 548 0.89 2.84 -18.15
N LEU A 549 1.36 3.02 -19.39
CA LEU A 549 0.66 3.77 -20.45
C LEU A 549 -0.30 2.89 -21.27
N SER A 550 -0.13 1.56 -21.22
CA SER A 550 -0.97 0.56 -21.87
C SER A 550 -1.92 -0.13 -20.89
N ASP A 551 -2.46 0.63 -19.92
CA ASP A 551 -3.69 0.23 -19.23
C ASP A 551 -4.78 0.04 -20.31
N THR A 552 -4.84 -1.19 -20.84
CA THR A 552 -6.04 -1.70 -21.46
C THR A 552 -7.11 -1.61 -20.38
N PRO A 553 -8.21 -0.87 -20.60
CA PRO A 553 -9.23 -0.74 -19.59
C PRO A 553 -9.75 -2.16 -19.32
N GLU A 554 -9.48 -2.71 -18.13
CA GLU A 554 -10.22 -3.87 -17.63
C GLU A 554 -11.66 -3.40 -17.42
N VAL A 555 -12.43 -3.46 -18.50
CA VAL A 555 -13.88 -3.29 -18.54
C VAL A 555 -14.49 -4.49 -17.81
N ARG A 556 -14.51 -4.39 -16.48
CA ARG A 556 -15.46 -4.97 -15.50
C ARG A 556 -14.77 -5.17 -14.16
N ARG A 557 -14.65 -4.10 -13.39
CA ARG A 557 -15.06 -3.99 -11.96
C ARG A 557 -14.69 -2.61 -11.43
N SER A 558 -15.64 -1.98 -10.75
CA SER A 558 -15.69 -0.58 -10.30
C SER A 558 -14.77 -0.25 -9.11
N HIS A 559 -13.50 -0.64 -9.15
CA HIS A 559 -12.51 -0.33 -8.11
C HIS A 559 -11.48 0.67 -8.66
N GLY A 560 -11.46 1.89 -8.10
CA GLY A 560 -10.58 2.98 -8.53
C GLY A 560 -9.08 2.62 -8.57
N ASN A 561 -8.33 3.44 -9.31
CA ASN A 561 -7.00 3.24 -9.96
C ASN A 561 -5.80 2.67 -9.14
N ALA A 562 -5.99 2.07 -7.97
CA ALA A 562 -4.99 1.23 -7.31
C ALA A 562 -5.69 0.12 -6.50
N SER A 563 -6.01 -1.01 -7.15
CA SER A 563 -6.53 -2.16 -6.42
C SER A 563 -5.46 -2.66 -5.41
N PRO A 564 -5.78 -2.85 -4.12
CA PRO A 564 -4.82 -3.33 -3.11
C PRO A 564 -4.12 -4.63 -3.50
N ARG A 565 -4.79 -5.44 -4.32
CA ARG A 565 -4.31 -6.72 -4.86
C ARG A 565 -3.37 -6.55 -6.04
N GLY A 566 -3.60 -5.51 -6.85
CA GLY A 566 -2.72 -5.11 -7.94
C GLY A 566 -1.30 -4.98 -7.40
N MET A 567 -1.10 -4.21 -6.32
CA MET A 567 0.23 -3.99 -5.73
C MET A 567 1.05 -5.27 -5.48
N VAL A 568 0.46 -6.30 -4.87
CA VAL A 568 1.17 -7.57 -4.62
C VAL A 568 1.39 -8.36 -5.91
N ARG A 569 0.39 -8.42 -6.78
CA ARG A 569 0.48 -9.14 -8.06
C ARG A 569 1.52 -8.49 -8.98
N ASP A 570 1.49 -7.17 -9.07
CA ASP A 570 2.38 -6.35 -9.86
C ASP A 570 3.81 -6.45 -9.35
N ASP A 571 4.01 -6.52 -8.03
CA ASP A 571 5.33 -6.72 -7.42
C ASP A 571 5.91 -8.11 -7.78
N LEU A 572 5.08 -9.16 -7.68
CA LEU A 572 5.46 -10.51 -8.12
C LEU A 572 5.76 -10.55 -9.62
N VAL A 573 4.86 -10.03 -10.46
CA VAL A 573 5.01 -10.02 -11.93
C VAL A 573 6.25 -9.22 -12.32
N THR A 574 6.48 -8.07 -11.70
CA THR A 574 7.67 -7.25 -11.93
C THR A 574 8.94 -7.99 -11.53
N GLY A 575 8.97 -8.63 -10.36
CA GLY A 575 10.10 -9.43 -9.89
C GLY A 575 10.41 -10.60 -10.84
N PHE A 576 9.40 -11.37 -11.23
CA PHE A 576 9.54 -12.49 -12.17
C PHE A 576 9.93 -12.06 -13.57
N ALA A 577 9.26 -11.05 -14.14
CA ALA A 577 9.59 -10.54 -15.48
C ALA A 577 10.99 -9.94 -15.52
N THR A 578 11.41 -9.23 -14.47
CA THR A 578 12.77 -8.71 -14.37
C THR A 578 13.80 -9.83 -14.27
N GLY A 579 13.54 -10.84 -13.42
CA GLY A 579 14.39 -12.02 -13.32
C GLY A 579 14.52 -12.76 -14.66
N LEU A 580 13.41 -12.89 -15.39
CA LEU A 580 13.36 -13.56 -16.68
C LEU A 580 14.04 -12.76 -17.81
N VAL A 581 13.86 -11.43 -17.87
CA VAL A 581 14.54 -10.57 -18.85
C VAL A 581 16.04 -10.50 -18.59
N VAL A 582 16.46 -10.38 -17.33
CA VAL A 582 17.88 -10.42 -16.97
C VAL A 582 18.46 -11.80 -17.29
N GLY A 583 17.77 -12.88 -16.92
CA GLY A 583 18.20 -14.25 -17.22
C GLY A 583 18.28 -14.57 -18.71
N LEU A 584 17.25 -14.22 -19.49
CA LEU A 584 17.17 -14.51 -20.93
C LEU A 584 17.89 -13.49 -21.82
N GLY A 585 18.10 -12.26 -21.38
CA GLY A 585 18.83 -11.26 -22.18
C GLY A 585 20.35 -11.43 -22.04
N PHE A 586 20.80 -11.77 -20.84
CA PHE A 586 22.23 -11.78 -20.52
C PHE A 586 22.93 -13.08 -20.96
N VAL A 587 22.23 -14.23 -20.87
CA VAL A 587 22.80 -15.55 -21.22
C VAL A 587 23.06 -15.71 -22.73
N PRO A 588 22.11 -15.39 -23.64
CA PRO A 588 22.31 -15.55 -25.08
C PRO A 588 23.20 -14.44 -25.67
N PHE A 589 23.12 -13.20 -25.19
CA PHE A 589 23.98 -12.12 -25.68
C PHE A 589 25.46 -12.48 -25.50
N TYR A 590 25.84 -13.02 -24.34
CA TYR A 590 27.22 -13.44 -24.11
C TYR A 590 27.60 -14.72 -24.88
N TRP A 591 26.69 -15.70 -24.95
CA TRP A 591 26.90 -16.96 -25.67
C TRP A 591 27.08 -16.75 -27.19
N PHE A 592 26.28 -15.86 -27.79
CA PHE A 592 26.24 -15.65 -29.24
C PHE A 592 27.06 -14.46 -29.74
N ALA A 593 27.24 -13.39 -28.96
CA ALA A 593 28.00 -12.22 -29.42
C ALA A 593 29.49 -12.29 -29.07
N LEU A 594 29.85 -12.78 -27.87
CA LEU A 594 31.24 -12.76 -27.41
C LEU A 594 32.00 -14.06 -27.70
N GLY A 595 31.31 -15.21 -27.60
CA GLY A 595 31.88 -16.54 -27.86
C GLY A 595 32.54 -16.67 -29.25
N PRO A 596 31.84 -16.30 -30.34
CA PRO A 596 32.41 -16.35 -31.68
C PRO A 596 33.54 -15.34 -31.90
N VAL A 597 33.43 -14.12 -31.35
CA VAL A 597 34.46 -13.06 -31.50
C VAL A 597 35.77 -13.46 -30.81
N LEU A 598 35.69 -14.04 -29.61
CA LEU A 598 36.86 -14.54 -28.89
C LEU A 598 37.44 -15.80 -29.54
N ALA A 599 36.59 -16.70 -30.05
CA ALA A 599 37.05 -17.86 -30.82
C ALA A 599 37.75 -17.42 -32.12
N LEU A 600 37.19 -16.44 -32.84
CA LEU A 600 37.77 -15.90 -34.06
C LEU A 600 39.09 -15.17 -33.78
N GLY A 601 39.15 -14.38 -32.70
CA GLY A 601 40.37 -13.72 -32.24
C GLY A 601 41.48 -14.70 -31.85
N ALA A 602 41.14 -15.78 -31.13
CA ALA A 602 42.08 -16.85 -30.80
C ALA A 602 42.59 -17.59 -32.06
N VAL A 603 41.71 -17.82 -33.05
CA VAL A 603 42.07 -18.40 -34.36
C VAL A 603 42.96 -17.44 -35.16
N LEU A 604 42.71 -16.14 -35.14
CA LEU A 604 43.53 -15.14 -35.83
C LEU A 604 44.91 -15.00 -35.21
N ILE A 605 45.00 -14.96 -33.87
CA ILE A 605 46.25 -14.95 -33.12
C ILE A 605 47.04 -16.23 -33.41
N TYR A 606 46.37 -17.38 -33.50
CA TYR A 606 46.97 -18.65 -33.91
C TYR A 606 47.50 -18.61 -35.35
N MET A 607 46.75 -18.04 -36.29
CA MET A 607 47.19 -17.84 -37.67
C MET A 607 48.36 -16.86 -37.79
N LEU A 608 48.40 -15.80 -36.99
CA LEU A 608 49.49 -14.82 -37.01
C LEU A 608 50.79 -15.34 -36.37
N LEU A 609 50.68 -16.08 -35.27
CA LEU A 609 51.86 -16.65 -34.59
C LEU A 609 52.49 -17.82 -35.34
N PHE A 610 51.72 -18.57 -36.14
CA PHE A 610 52.18 -19.81 -36.76
C PHE A 610 52.05 -19.87 -38.30
N GLY A 611 51.37 -18.90 -38.93
CA GLY A 611 51.14 -18.86 -40.37
C GLY A 611 52.34 -18.39 -41.21
N LEU A 612 53.43 -17.92 -40.58
CA LEU A 612 54.62 -17.41 -41.27
C LEU A 612 55.86 -18.31 -41.20
N GLY A 613 55.81 -19.46 -40.50
CA GLY A 613 56.96 -20.36 -40.42
C GLY A 613 56.55 -21.81 -40.17
N GLY A 614 56.74 -22.65 -41.18
CA GLY A 614 56.22 -24.02 -41.25
C GLY A 614 56.57 -24.94 -40.07
N GLY A 615 55.59 -25.76 -39.67
CA GLY A 615 55.80 -26.81 -38.68
C GLY A 615 54.62 -27.76 -38.49
N ARG A 616 54.29 -28.58 -39.50
CA ARG A 616 53.23 -29.61 -39.39
C ARG A 616 53.51 -30.68 -38.30
N ALA A 617 54.77 -30.90 -37.94
CA ALA A 617 55.17 -31.85 -36.89
C ALA A 617 55.01 -31.28 -35.46
N LEU A 618 55.28 -29.98 -35.28
CA LEU A 618 55.07 -29.29 -34.00
C LEU A 618 53.57 -29.12 -33.72
N ALA A 619 52.77 -28.90 -34.77
CA ALA A 619 51.32 -28.76 -34.68
C ALA A 619 50.62 -29.99 -34.06
N ILE A 620 51.11 -31.23 -34.24
CA ILE A 620 50.45 -32.44 -33.70
C ILE A 620 50.76 -32.63 -32.20
N LEU A 621 52.02 -32.44 -31.79
CA LEU A 621 52.43 -32.54 -30.38
C LEU A 621 51.84 -31.38 -29.56
N TYR A 622 51.84 -30.17 -30.14
CA TYR A 622 51.23 -29.00 -29.50
C TYR A 622 49.71 -28.99 -29.61
N ASN A 623 49.03 -29.72 -30.50
CA ASN A 623 47.55 -29.83 -30.49
C ASN A 623 47.02 -30.49 -29.20
N ARG A 624 47.83 -31.31 -28.49
CA ARG A 624 47.50 -31.78 -27.13
C ARG A 624 47.71 -30.70 -26.07
N LEU A 625 48.85 -29.99 -26.08
CA LEU A 625 49.13 -28.87 -25.18
C LEU A 625 48.21 -27.67 -25.42
N PHE A 626 47.81 -27.43 -26.65
CA PHE A 626 46.86 -26.42 -27.11
C PHE A 626 45.45 -26.85 -26.73
N ARG A 627 45.06 -28.13 -26.81
CA ARG A 627 43.77 -28.57 -26.23
C ARG A 627 43.73 -28.40 -24.71
N CYS A 628 44.84 -28.62 -24.01
CA CYS A 628 44.94 -28.40 -22.56
C CYS A 628 45.01 -26.91 -22.19
N GLY A 629 45.76 -26.10 -22.94
CA GLY A 629 45.92 -24.66 -22.73
C GLY A 629 44.71 -23.85 -23.22
N TYR A 630 44.04 -24.28 -24.28
CA TYR A 630 42.76 -23.73 -24.75
C TYR A 630 41.63 -24.12 -23.78
N ARG A 631 41.56 -25.39 -23.30
CA ARG A 631 40.64 -25.74 -22.21
C ARG A 631 40.96 -24.99 -20.93
N GLY A 632 42.23 -24.85 -20.57
CA GLY A 632 42.66 -24.13 -19.37
C GLY A 632 42.41 -22.62 -19.46
N ALA A 633 42.66 -21.99 -20.62
CA ALA A 633 42.38 -20.59 -20.86
C ALA A 633 40.88 -20.32 -20.92
N LEU A 634 40.09 -21.17 -21.61
CA LEU A 634 38.63 -21.11 -21.56
C LEU A 634 38.14 -21.31 -20.12
N ASP A 635 38.62 -22.33 -19.40
CA ASP A 635 38.23 -22.56 -17.99
C ASP A 635 38.63 -21.41 -17.08
N SER A 636 39.74 -20.71 -17.33
CA SER A 636 40.19 -19.54 -16.57
C SER A 636 39.36 -18.30 -16.89
N LEU A 637 39.04 -18.07 -18.17
CA LEU A 637 38.23 -16.96 -18.66
C LEU A 637 36.75 -17.12 -18.27
N PHE A 638 36.26 -18.36 -18.23
CA PHE A 638 34.89 -18.71 -17.84
C PHE A 638 34.73 -19.07 -16.36
N ARG A 639 35.82 -19.24 -15.58
CA ARG A 639 35.77 -19.56 -14.13
C ARG A 639 34.96 -18.55 -13.33
N PRO A 640 35.18 -17.22 -13.49
CA PRO A 640 34.35 -16.21 -12.84
C PRO A 640 32.89 -16.32 -13.30
N TRP A 641 32.65 -16.62 -14.58
CA TRP A 641 31.30 -16.74 -15.13
C TRP A 641 30.55 -18.00 -14.68
N ARG A 642 31.21 -19.12 -14.41
CA ARG A 642 30.58 -20.31 -13.81
C ARG A 642 30.26 -20.09 -12.33
N ALA A 643 31.10 -19.33 -11.62
CA ALA A 643 30.94 -18.98 -10.20
C ALA A 643 29.95 -17.82 -9.93
N PHE A 644 29.67 -16.96 -10.92
CA PHE A 644 28.71 -15.86 -10.80
C PHE A 644 27.48 -16.02 -11.71
N GLY A 645 27.56 -16.89 -12.71
CA GLY A 645 26.53 -17.13 -13.72
C GLY A 645 25.14 -17.50 -13.17
N PRO A 646 24.98 -18.16 -12.01
CA PRO A 646 23.64 -18.40 -11.42
C PRO A 646 23.01 -17.17 -10.79
N LEU A 647 23.81 -16.32 -10.16
CA LEU A 647 23.43 -15.02 -9.58
C LEU A 647 22.90 -14.08 -10.67
N PHE A 648 23.46 -14.19 -11.88
CA PHE A 648 23.04 -13.44 -13.07
C PHE A 648 22.00 -14.17 -13.95
N ARG A 649 21.97 -15.52 -14.00
CA ARG A 649 20.97 -16.34 -14.75
C ARG A 649 19.57 -16.24 -14.19
N THR A 650 19.43 -16.06 -12.88
CA THR A 650 18.13 -16.00 -12.19
C THR A 650 17.73 -14.59 -11.80
N GLY A 651 18.67 -13.65 -11.94
CA GLY A 651 18.46 -12.23 -11.78
C GLY A 651 18.20 -11.81 -10.33
N ALA A 652 18.38 -10.53 -10.08
CA ALA A 652 17.86 -9.82 -8.92
C ALA A 652 16.30 -9.87 -8.80
N GLY A 653 15.62 -10.77 -9.51
CA GLY A 653 14.15 -10.87 -9.62
C GLY A 653 13.44 -11.12 -8.28
N PRO A 654 13.88 -12.10 -7.46
CA PRO A 654 13.31 -12.30 -6.12
C PRO A 654 13.57 -11.13 -5.17
N ALA A 655 14.69 -10.41 -5.35
CA ALA A 655 15.01 -9.21 -4.56
C ALA A 655 14.08 -8.03 -4.91
N LEU A 656 13.66 -7.91 -6.17
CA LEU A 656 12.78 -6.83 -6.65
C LEU A 656 11.29 -7.09 -6.37
N GLY A 657 10.89 -8.34 -6.11
CA GLY A 657 9.52 -8.73 -5.71
C GLY A 657 9.39 -9.12 -4.24
N ALA A 658 10.30 -8.65 -3.37
CA ALA A 658 10.43 -9.11 -1.99
C ALA A 658 9.15 -8.93 -1.15
N ALA A 659 8.31 -7.94 -1.45
CA ALA A 659 7.04 -7.74 -0.75
C ALA A 659 6.01 -8.79 -1.18
N GLY A 660 5.94 -9.08 -2.48
CA GLY A 660 5.13 -10.16 -3.05
C GLY A 660 5.52 -11.56 -2.53
N VAL A 661 6.81 -11.87 -2.49
CA VAL A 661 7.30 -13.15 -1.97
C VAL A 661 7.06 -13.26 -0.46
N ARG A 662 7.24 -12.17 0.31
CA ARG A 662 6.94 -12.15 1.74
C ARG A 662 5.46 -12.36 2.05
N TYR A 663 4.59 -11.76 1.24
CA TYR A 663 3.15 -12.01 1.33
C TYR A 663 2.80 -13.48 1.04
N THR A 664 3.47 -14.09 0.06
CA THR A 664 3.29 -15.52 -0.25
C THR A 664 3.78 -16.42 0.88
N ALA A 665 4.95 -16.10 1.46
CA ALA A 665 5.50 -16.78 2.64
C ALA A 665 4.55 -16.66 3.85
N PHE A 666 3.97 -15.47 4.06
CA PHE A 666 2.94 -15.25 5.06
C PHE A 666 1.73 -16.17 4.86
N LEU A 667 1.17 -16.26 3.65
CA LEU A 667 0.04 -17.14 3.38
C LEU A 667 0.37 -18.62 3.61
N LEU A 668 1.60 -19.05 3.30
CA LEU A 668 2.08 -20.40 3.64
C LEU A 668 2.12 -20.63 5.16
N CYS A 669 2.56 -19.64 5.93
CA CYS A 669 2.59 -19.70 7.39
C CYS A 669 1.19 -19.72 8.05
N THR A 670 0.14 -19.28 7.36
CA THR A 670 -1.24 -19.29 7.88
C THR A 670 -1.99 -20.59 7.53
N ARG A 671 -1.31 -21.62 7.06
CA ARG A 671 -1.96 -22.89 6.73
C ARG A 671 -2.26 -23.70 8.01
N PRO A 672 -3.35 -24.50 8.01
CA PRO A 672 -3.81 -25.23 9.19
C PRO A 672 -2.78 -26.20 9.78
N TRP A 673 -1.81 -26.69 8.98
CA TRP A 673 -0.73 -27.53 9.48
C TRP A 673 0.34 -26.78 10.30
N TRP A 674 0.44 -25.44 10.20
CA TRP A 674 1.47 -24.62 10.87
C TRP A 674 0.89 -23.52 11.78
N SER A 675 -0.40 -23.23 11.68
CA SER A 675 -1.06 -22.17 12.44
C SER A 675 -2.53 -22.50 12.71
N ASN A 676 -2.97 -22.16 13.92
CA ASN A 676 -4.38 -22.20 14.33
C ASN A 676 -5.17 -20.96 13.83
N GLN A 677 -4.54 -20.11 13.01
CA GLN A 677 -5.14 -18.89 12.44
C GLN A 677 -5.22 -19.04 10.91
N PRO A 678 -6.17 -19.84 10.39
CA PRO A 678 -6.26 -20.10 8.97
C PRO A 678 -6.70 -18.85 8.21
N LEU A 679 -6.10 -18.62 7.04
CA LEU A 679 -6.51 -17.60 6.08
C LEU A 679 -6.60 -18.20 4.66
N PRO A 680 -7.45 -17.66 3.78
CA PRO A 680 -7.61 -18.20 2.43
C PRO A 680 -6.37 -17.95 1.57
N TRP A 681 -6.05 -18.86 0.66
CA TRP A 681 -4.97 -18.68 -0.34
C TRP A 681 -5.17 -17.41 -1.17
N ARG A 682 -6.42 -17.10 -1.51
CA ARG A 682 -6.80 -15.91 -2.26
C ARG A 682 -7.33 -14.82 -1.33
N LEU A 683 -6.58 -14.47 -0.29
CA LEU A 683 -6.99 -13.47 0.73
C LEU A 683 -7.44 -12.14 0.14
N GLY A 684 -6.73 -11.60 -0.85
CA GLY A 684 -7.22 -10.42 -1.56
C GLY A 684 -8.60 -10.62 -2.21
N ARG A 685 -8.89 -11.82 -2.77
CA ARG A 685 -10.20 -12.12 -3.38
C ARG A 685 -11.31 -12.18 -2.37
N PHE A 686 -10.98 -12.77 -1.23
CA PHE A 686 -11.87 -12.80 -0.10
C PHE A 686 -12.18 -11.38 0.39
N LEU A 687 -11.17 -10.51 0.53
CA LEU A 687 -11.39 -9.14 1.00
C LEU A 687 -12.13 -8.26 -0.01
N ASP A 688 -11.89 -8.41 -1.31
CA ASP A 688 -12.70 -7.76 -2.35
C ASP A 688 -14.15 -8.24 -2.30
N TRP A 689 -14.36 -9.55 -2.18
CA TRP A 689 -15.69 -10.11 -2.01
C TRP A 689 -16.36 -9.58 -0.74
N CYS A 690 -15.62 -9.44 0.37
CA CYS A 690 -16.13 -8.79 1.58
C CYS A 690 -16.47 -7.32 1.35
N CYS A 691 -15.78 -6.59 0.47
CA CYS A 691 -16.14 -5.23 0.07
C CYS A 691 -17.43 -5.22 -0.74
N ASP A 692 -17.56 -6.13 -1.71
CA ASP A 692 -18.78 -6.28 -2.54
C ASP A 692 -20.00 -6.63 -1.66
N MET A 693 -19.82 -7.49 -0.66
CA MET A 693 -20.85 -7.85 0.32
C MET A 693 -21.05 -6.81 1.44
N GLY A 694 -20.24 -5.75 1.47
CA GLY A 694 -20.34 -4.67 2.47
C GLY A 694 -19.85 -5.01 3.87
N LEU A 695 -19.09 -6.09 4.08
CA LEU A 695 -18.46 -6.42 5.37
C LEU A 695 -17.20 -5.58 5.63
N THR A 696 -16.45 -5.30 4.57
CA THR A 696 -15.24 -4.46 4.58
C THR A 696 -15.40 -3.31 3.60
N ARG A 697 -14.47 -2.34 3.65
CA ARG A 697 -14.35 -1.24 2.69
C ARG A 697 -12.89 -1.05 2.31
N THR A 698 -12.65 -0.48 1.13
CA THR A 698 -11.30 -0.06 0.71
C THR A 698 -11.02 1.37 1.17
N ALA A 699 -9.86 1.60 1.79
CA ALA A 699 -9.35 2.91 2.16
C ALA A 699 -7.94 3.09 1.56
N GLY A 700 -7.86 3.71 0.39
CA GLY A 700 -6.60 3.83 -0.35
C GLY A 700 -6.04 2.46 -0.74
N ILE A 701 -4.88 2.11 -0.21
CA ILE A 701 -4.17 0.84 -0.46
C ILE A 701 -4.53 -0.28 0.55
N ALA A 702 -5.39 0.01 1.52
CA ALA A 702 -5.76 -0.88 2.61
C ALA A 702 -7.22 -1.32 2.53
N TYR A 703 -7.54 -2.44 3.18
CA TYR A 703 -8.90 -2.81 3.54
C TYR A 703 -9.17 -2.44 5.00
N GLN A 704 -10.38 -2.00 5.31
CA GLN A 704 -10.85 -1.75 6.67
C GLN A 704 -12.17 -2.48 6.88
N PHE A 705 -12.49 -2.87 8.12
CA PHE A 705 -13.86 -3.28 8.44
C PHE A 705 -14.82 -2.12 8.15
N ARG A 706 -16.02 -2.42 7.63
CA ARG A 706 -17.00 -1.37 7.33
C ARG A 706 -17.37 -0.58 8.58
N HIS A 707 -17.44 -1.27 9.71
CA HIS A 707 -17.75 -0.66 10.99
C HIS A 707 -16.98 -1.32 12.13
N ARG A 708 -16.51 -0.52 13.10
CA ARG A 708 -15.74 -1.02 14.25
C ARG A 708 -16.56 -1.91 15.18
N GLU A 709 -17.89 -1.72 15.28
CA GLU A 709 -18.76 -2.67 16.02
C GLU A 709 -18.71 -4.10 15.44
N LEU A 710 -18.56 -4.24 14.11
CA LEU A 710 -18.43 -5.56 13.48
C LEU A 710 -17.09 -6.20 13.85
N GLN A 711 -16.01 -5.42 13.84
CA GLN A 711 -14.69 -5.87 14.28
C GLN A 711 -14.72 -6.28 15.76
N ASP A 712 -15.28 -5.45 16.64
CA ASP A 712 -15.40 -5.70 18.09
C ASP A 712 -16.32 -6.90 18.40
N PHE A 713 -17.35 -7.13 17.58
CA PHE A 713 -18.18 -8.34 17.66
C PHE A 713 -17.39 -9.60 17.31
N LEU A 714 -16.58 -9.55 16.24
CA LEU A 714 -15.77 -10.68 15.78
C LEU A 714 -14.63 -11.03 16.74
N THR A 715 -14.14 -10.08 17.54
CA THR A 715 -13.10 -10.32 18.56
C THR A 715 -13.65 -10.91 19.85
N ARG A 716 -14.88 -10.55 20.25
CA ARG A 716 -15.55 -11.06 21.46
C ARG A 716 -16.00 -12.52 21.35
N GLY A 717 -16.18 -13.04 20.14
CA GLY A 717 -16.66 -14.41 19.91
C GLY A 717 -15.67 -15.50 20.34
N HIS A 718 -16.07 -16.35 21.28
CA HIS A 718 -15.43 -17.64 21.55
C HIS A 718 -15.64 -18.57 20.34
N ILE A 719 -14.57 -19.26 19.93
CA ILE A 719 -14.65 -20.38 18.99
C ILE A 719 -15.15 -21.57 19.81
N HIS A 720 -16.47 -21.71 20.00
CA HIS A 720 -17.04 -23.00 20.37
C HIS A 720 -17.22 -23.81 19.08
N HIS A 721 -16.26 -24.68 18.81
CA HIS A 721 -16.50 -25.86 18.02
C HIS A 721 -17.28 -26.84 18.89
N ASP A 722 -18.61 -26.73 18.90
CA ASP A 722 -19.41 -27.92 19.16
C ASP A 722 -19.61 -28.61 17.80
N PRO A 723 -19.06 -29.82 17.60
CA PRO A 723 -19.35 -30.60 16.42
C PRO A 723 -20.85 -30.91 16.40
N PRO A 724 -21.54 -30.77 15.25
CA PRO A 724 -22.93 -31.18 15.15
C PRO A 724 -22.94 -32.70 15.16
N ASN A 725 -23.37 -33.27 16.30
CA ASN A 725 -23.99 -34.60 16.51
C ASN A 725 -23.42 -35.29 17.74
N HIS A 726 -24.13 -35.15 18.87
CA HIS A 726 -24.38 -36.30 19.73
C HIS A 726 -25.82 -36.21 20.23
N PRO A 727 -26.74 -37.08 19.75
CA PRO A 727 -28.01 -37.25 20.43
C PRO A 727 -27.72 -37.88 21.80
N ALA A 728 -28.29 -37.27 22.84
CA ALA A 728 -28.37 -37.87 24.16
C ALA A 728 -29.09 -39.22 24.07
N SER A 729 -28.42 -40.31 24.40
CA SER A 729 -29.10 -41.57 24.67
C SER A 729 -28.34 -42.46 25.66
N ALA A 730 -28.96 -42.60 26.82
CA ALA A 730 -29.03 -43.78 27.66
C ALA A 730 -27.73 -44.32 28.29
N GLN A 731 -27.54 -43.97 29.56
CA GLN A 731 -26.91 -44.85 30.53
C GLN A 731 -27.68 -46.19 30.55
N ILE A 732 -26.97 -47.27 30.25
CA ILE A 732 -27.36 -48.63 30.62
C ILE A 732 -26.35 -49.09 31.67
N PRO A 733 -26.76 -49.42 32.91
CA PRO A 733 -25.87 -50.04 33.87
C PRO A 733 -25.90 -51.56 33.68
N ARG A 734 -24.73 -52.20 33.66
CA ARG A 734 -24.55 -53.65 33.82
C ARG A 734 -23.13 -53.94 34.32
N PRO A 735 -22.93 -55.10 34.97
CA PRO A 735 -23.43 -55.53 36.26
C PRO A 735 -22.36 -55.43 37.36
#